data_AF-A0A9D7SCS6-F1
#
_entry.id   AF-A0A9D7SCS6-F1
#
_cell.length_a   1.000
_cell.length_b   1.000
_cell.length_c   1.000
_cell.angle_alpha   90.00
_cell.angle_beta   90.00
_cell.angle_gamma   90.00
#
_symmetry.space_group_name_H-M   'P 1'
#
loop_
_entity.id
_entity.type
_entity.pdbx_description
1 polymer ?
#
loop_
_entity_poly.entity_id
_entity_poly.type
_entity_poly.pdbx_seq_one_letter_code
_entity_poly.pdbx_strand_id
1 'polypeptide(L)'
;MEEKPKEDELKIVEPKKYKFKELKVYASTEWLADNKKKYRQVFDRFSTTYIYTELSFYNKWFDLDFWEADIELKCFSLIKAKKEVCSLNFKRKISKYDQLVFIREGWGNKKEGSFWKKGAYFWEAWMDGEKLGTKYFYVEDPGVGLDFEENPYVELQSLKLYEGPFDDVPESERKYLNGFNGEETRYIYAELVLNNKCKQSNWQCEVFIKFHNEARELKGQLVRLVPVKKDDTTIQITAGWGSNVKGSWWDGLYTVEIVFMEELLGMMSFDVSDEFEEGVSSITLPHLSDPVVLPSLYENKQTFEEVLVHLDALIGLDEVKKKVQEHAQYIQFLKLRKDRGIVEKDQIILHSVFFGNPGTGKTTVAKMMGLLYKKMGVLSKGHVYEADRAELVGEYIGQTAPKVKDAIEKARGGVLFIDEAYALARTNDDSKDFGREVIEILVKEMSNGPGDLAVIMAGYPKEMKYFLDSNPGLKSRIKLYYEFPDYLPQELYEIAEFAAKDKGLIFHEEAKQALHHLILNAYRSRDNTFGNARFVFDIVDKAKINLGIRVISSGHADELGAEGLSEVSLGDVQTIQIEPMKNRPKIPVDQKLLEETLLELNELIGIPQVKKEIHDLVQVVQYAQRAGKHVLNQYYLHTVFLGNPGTGKSTVARIIARIFKALGILERGHMVETDRQGLVAGFIGQSAIKTAEKIEEAIGGVLFIDEAYSLTQQLSGQGDYGGEVIQTLLKRMEDQRGQFFVFVAGYTEPMEVFLKSNPGLNSRFDRILKFEDYNAQELMEIAIKMFHDQQFILHDEARGHLLNYLEYMFNTKDKFFGNARTIRTMVQEIVRNQNIRLSQLSATEWEGVDKNSIILDDLKDLIPENDRRKMFDRPRLGFRKN
;
A
#
# COMPACT_ATOMS: atom_id res chain seq x y z
N MET A 1 -6.72 -40.31 -71.97
CA MET A 1 -5.86 -39.71 -70.95
C MET A 1 -6.55 -39.92 -69.61
N GLU A 2 -6.20 -41.01 -68.94
CA GLU A 2 -6.52 -41.27 -67.54
C GLU A 2 -5.22 -41.82 -66.94
N GLU A 3 -4.52 -41.00 -66.16
CA GLU A 3 -3.31 -41.40 -65.46
C GLU A 3 -3.65 -41.75 -64.01
N LYS A 4 -3.23 -42.95 -63.62
CA LYS A 4 -3.37 -43.58 -62.30
C LYS A 4 -2.60 -42.80 -61.22
N PRO A 5 -3.08 -42.78 -59.97
CA PRO A 5 -2.27 -42.34 -58.83
C PRO A 5 -1.24 -43.42 -58.45
N LYS A 6 -0.05 -42.97 -58.06
CA LYS A 6 1.08 -43.79 -57.61
C LYS A 6 0.78 -44.45 -56.25
N GLU A 7 1.08 -45.75 -56.15
CA GLU A 7 1.17 -46.49 -54.90
C GLU A 7 2.43 -46.04 -54.13
N ASP A 8 2.24 -45.40 -52.98
CA ASP A 8 3.29 -45.23 -51.97
C ASP A 8 3.33 -46.48 -51.09
N GLU A 9 4.46 -47.20 -51.10
CA GLU A 9 4.74 -48.34 -50.23
C GLU A 9 4.75 -47.91 -48.75
N LEU A 10 3.67 -48.24 -48.03
CA LEU A 10 3.62 -48.22 -46.57
C LEU A 10 4.62 -49.25 -46.01
N LYS A 11 5.82 -48.80 -45.64
CA LYS A 11 6.74 -49.59 -44.80
C LYS A 11 6.06 -49.89 -43.47
N ILE A 12 5.60 -51.14 -43.31
CA ILE A 12 5.15 -51.68 -42.02
C ILE A 12 6.37 -51.69 -41.09
N VAL A 13 6.45 -50.72 -40.18
CA VAL A 13 7.48 -50.69 -39.13
C VAL A 13 7.12 -51.77 -38.12
N GLU A 14 7.94 -52.81 -38.01
CA GLU A 14 7.77 -53.84 -36.97
C GLU A 14 7.74 -53.18 -35.57
N PRO A 15 6.84 -53.62 -34.68
CA PRO A 15 6.74 -53.04 -33.35
C PRO A 15 8.02 -53.32 -32.55
N LYS A 16 8.72 -52.26 -32.12
CA LYS A 16 9.91 -52.36 -31.27
C LYS A 16 9.63 -53.22 -30.03
N LYS A 17 10.52 -54.16 -29.73
CA LYS A 17 10.42 -55.12 -28.61
C LYS A 17 10.63 -54.49 -27.23
N TYR A 18 11.05 -53.23 -27.19
CA TYR A 18 11.38 -52.50 -25.98
C TYR A 18 10.89 -51.05 -26.01
N LYS A 19 10.90 -50.41 -24.85
CA LYS A 19 10.76 -48.95 -24.69
C LYS A 19 11.80 -48.45 -23.70
N PHE A 20 12.71 -47.60 -24.15
CA PHE A 20 13.70 -46.96 -23.27
C PHE A 20 13.02 -46.31 -22.07
N LYS A 21 13.57 -46.51 -20.87
CA LYS A 21 13.09 -45.90 -19.63
C LYS A 21 14.04 -44.81 -19.18
N GLU A 22 15.29 -45.15 -18.87
CA GLU A 22 16.28 -44.19 -18.40
C GLU A 22 17.71 -44.74 -18.49
N LEU A 23 18.68 -43.81 -18.49
CA LEU A 23 20.11 -44.09 -18.37
C LEU A 23 20.65 -43.31 -17.17
N LYS A 24 21.18 -44.03 -16.18
CA LYS A 24 21.71 -43.46 -14.93
C LYS A 24 23.20 -43.75 -14.78
N VAL A 25 23.86 -43.01 -13.90
CA VAL A 25 25.29 -43.14 -13.60
C VAL A 25 25.48 -43.23 -12.10
N TYR A 26 26.42 -44.06 -11.65
CA TYR A 26 26.73 -44.28 -10.23
C TYR A 26 28.18 -44.76 -10.08
N ALA A 27 28.73 -44.73 -8.86
CA ALA A 27 30.10 -45.23 -8.60
C ALA A 27 30.13 -46.43 -7.63
N SER A 28 29.22 -46.47 -6.66
CA SER A 28 29.18 -47.55 -5.67
C SER A 28 28.44 -48.79 -6.19
N THR A 29 29.03 -49.98 -6.00
CA THR A 29 28.39 -51.26 -6.30
C THR A 29 27.48 -51.74 -5.17
N GLU A 30 27.39 -51.01 -4.07
CA GLU A 30 26.48 -51.26 -2.95
C GLU A 30 25.01 -51.34 -3.42
N TRP A 31 24.24 -52.21 -2.80
CA TRP A 31 22.82 -52.40 -3.11
C TRP A 31 21.97 -51.68 -2.07
N LEU A 32 21.08 -50.80 -2.52
CA LEU A 32 20.09 -50.14 -1.68
C LEU A 32 18.74 -50.87 -1.79
N ALA A 33 17.81 -50.52 -0.90
CA ALA A 33 16.41 -50.94 -0.99
C ALA A 33 15.82 -50.68 -2.40
N ASP A 34 14.81 -51.46 -2.78
CA ASP A 34 14.19 -51.45 -4.11
C ASP A 34 15.15 -51.68 -5.29
N ASN A 35 16.24 -52.43 -5.07
CA ASN A 35 17.21 -52.77 -6.11
C ASN A 35 17.94 -51.52 -6.70
N LYS A 36 17.99 -50.40 -5.97
CA LYS A 36 18.57 -49.12 -6.40
C LYS A 36 20.07 -49.02 -6.12
N LYS A 37 20.73 -48.08 -6.84
CA LYS A 37 22.11 -47.65 -6.60
C LYS A 37 22.16 -46.19 -6.13
N LYS A 38 23.30 -45.76 -5.61
CA LYS A 38 23.61 -44.35 -5.30
C LYS A 38 23.90 -43.60 -6.61
N TYR A 39 22.84 -43.22 -7.34
CA TYR A 39 22.97 -42.50 -8.60
C TYR A 39 23.39 -41.05 -8.36
N ARG A 40 24.42 -40.60 -9.08
CA ARG A 40 24.93 -39.22 -9.04
C ARG A 40 25.62 -38.87 -10.35
N GLN A 41 25.75 -37.58 -10.63
CA GLN A 41 26.40 -37.07 -11.84
C GLN A 41 27.76 -36.45 -11.54
N VAL A 42 28.05 -36.05 -10.30
CA VAL A 42 29.34 -35.45 -9.95
C VAL A 42 30.14 -36.40 -9.07
N PHE A 43 31.40 -36.62 -9.44
CA PHE A 43 32.31 -37.57 -8.82
C PHE A 43 33.62 -36.88 -8.44
N ASP A 44 34.14 -37.16 -7.25
CA ASP A 44 35.47 -36.70 -6.87
C ASP A 44 36.54 -37.53 -7.58
N ARG A 45 37.54 -36.85 -8.14
CA ARG A 45 38.66 -37.49 -8.81
C ARG A 45 39.37 -38.46 -7.88
N PHE A 46 39.70 -38.06 -6.64
CA PHE A 46 40.66 -38.80 -5.81
C PHE A 46 40.08 -40.08 -5.19
N SER A 47 38.77 -40.14 -4.96
CA SER A 47 38.04 -41.29 -4.40
C SER A 47 37.40 -42.20 -5.45
N THR A 48 37.27 -41.73 -6.71
CA THR A 48 36.58 -42.52 -7.73
C THR A 48 37.47 -43.60 -8.33
N THR A 49 36.99 -44.85 -8.27
CA THR A 49 37.59 -46.03 -8.91
C THR A 49 36.92 -46.35 -10.24
N TYR A 50 35.64 -46.73 -10.17
CA TYR A 50 34.80 -47.08 -11.31
C TYR A 50 33.61 -46.13 -11.39
N ILE A 51 33.21 -45.80 -12.61
CA ILE A 51 31.94 -45.14 -12.90
C ILE A 51 31.13 -46.10 -13.75
N TYR A 52 29.96 -46.44 -13.24
CA TYR A 52 29.01 -47.36 -13.84
C TYR A 52 27.85 -46.61 -14.47
N THR A 53 27.25 -47.22 -15.47
CA THR A 53 25.97 -46.81 -16.04
C THR A 53 24.93 -47.90 -15.88
N GLU A 54 23.70 -47.49 -15.60
CA GLU A 54 22.53 -48.35 -15.60
C GLU A 54 21.60 -47.93 -16.73
N LEU A 55 21.49 -48.79 -17.74
CA LEU A 55 20.43 -48.70 -18.75
C LEU A 55 19.22 -49.47 -18.24
N SER A 56 18.05 -48.84 -18.25
CA SER A 56 16.79 -49.54 -18.03
C SER A 56 15.78 -49.28 -19.15
N PHE A 57 14.99 -50.31 -19.45
CA PHE A 57 13.96 -50.25 -20.48
C PHE A 57 12.84 -51.23 -20.17
N TYR A 58 11.63 -50.86 -20.60
CA TYR A 58 10.46 -51.73 -20.51
C TYR A 58 10.54 -52.78 -21.63
N ASN A 59 10.38 -54.04 -21.25
CA ASN A 59 10.21 -55.15 -22.18
C ASN A 59 8.77 -55.19 -22.68
N LYS A 60 8.54 -54.88 -23.96
CA LYS A 60 7.19 -54.92 -24.55
C LYS A 60 6.75 -56.35 -24.86
N TRP A 61 7.67 -57.30 -24.85
CA TRP A 61 7.42 -58.72 -25.06
C TRP A 61 7.37 -59.51 -23.74
N PHE A 62 7.16 -58.80 -22.63
CA PHE A 62 6.78 -59.40 -21.37
C PHE A 62 5.54 -60.30 -21.56
N ASP A 63 5.55 -61.47 -20.93
CA ASP A 63 4.61 -62.58 -21.07
C ASP A 63 4.50 -63.23 -22.47
N LEU A 64 5.14 -62.68 -23.51
CA LEU A 64 5.09 -63.20 -24.87
C LEU A 64 6.20 -64.22 -25.15
N ASP A 65 7.45 -63.78 -25.27
CA ASP A 65 8.57 -64.66 -25.64
C ASP A 65 9.94 -64.15 -25.16
N PHE A 66 10.91 -65.05 -25.09
CA PHE A 66 12.31 -64.71 -24.87
C PHE A 66 12.88 -64.08 -26.14
N TRP A 67 13.72 -63.07 -25.98
CA TRP A 67 14.44 -62.47 -27.10
C TRP A 67 15.85 -62.06 -26.71
N GLU A 68 16.71 -61.82 -27.68
CA GLU A 68 18.07 -61.33 -27.47
C GLU A 68 18.18 -59.90 -27.99
N ALA A 69 18.93 -59.08 -27.26
CA ALA A 69 19.26 -57.71 -27.62
C ALA A 69 20.77 -57.56 -27.75
N ASP A 70 21.23 -56.90 -28.81
CA ASP A 70 22.61 -56.45 -28.95
C ASP A 70 22.77 -55.09 -28.27
N ILE A 71 23.52 -55.03 -27.17
CA ILE A 71 23.66 -53.81 -26.36
C ILE A 71 25.07 -53.26 -26.46
N GLU A 72 25.17 -51.95 -26.73
CA GLU A 72 26.44 -51.22 -26.71
C GLU A 72 26.38 -50.05 -25.70
N LEU A 73 27.31 -50.01 -24.76
CA LEU A 73 27.49 -48.92 -23.81
C LEU A 73 28.83 -48.25 -24.07
N LYS A 74 28.80 -47.00 -24.54
CA LYS A 74 30.00 -46.23 -24.91
C LYS A 74 30.18 -45.07 -23.95
N CYS A 75 31.39 -44.88 -23.43
CA CYS A 75 31.73 -43.71 -22.61
C CYS A 75 32.64 -42.78 -23.40
N PHE A 76 32.37 -41.48 -23.34
CA PHE A 76 33.15 -40.45 -24.01
C PHE A 76 33.64 -39.39 -23.02
N SER A 77 34.80 -38.79 -23.31
CA SER A 77 35.36 -37.63 -22.61
C SER A 77 35.27 -36.39 -23.48
N LEU A 78 35.06 -35.22 -22.84
CA LEU A 78 34.94 -33.91 -23.48
C LEU A 78 36.02 -32.90 -23.04
N ILE A 79 37.12 -33.33 -22.41
CA ILE A 79 38.14 -32.43 -21.84
C ILE A 79 38.81 -31.51 -22.88
N LYS A 80 38.93 -31.97 -24.14
CA LYS A 80 39.49 -31.18 -25.26
C LYS A 80 38.70 -31.37 -26.55
N ALA A 81 38.39 -32.62 -26.86
CA ALA A 81 37.58 -33.06 -27.97
C ALA A 81 36.84 -34.33 -27.55
N LYS A 82 35.77 -34.70 -28.25
CA LYS A 82 35.07 -35.96 -28.04
C LYS A 82 36.05 -37.12 -28.27
N LYS A 83 36.43 -37.80 -27.19
CA LYS A 83 37.30 -38.99 -27.23
C LYS A 83 36.56 -40.16 -26.60
N GLU A 84 36.52 -41.29 -27.29
CA GLU A 84 36.00 -42.54 -26.72
C GLU A 84 36.94 -43.02 -25.59
N VAL A 85 36.36 -43.26 -24.42
CA VAL A 85 37.04 -43.77 -23.22
C VAL A 85 36.92 -45.30 -23.17
N CYS A 86 35.74 -45.82 -23.45
CA CYS A 86 35.47 -47.26 -23.55
C CYS A 86 34.23 -47.54 -24.40
N SER A 87 34.13 -48.78 -24.89
CA SER A 87 33.00 -49.33 -25.62
C SER A 87 32.76 -50.77 -25.15
N LEU A 88 31.60 -51.02 -24.55
CA LEU A 88 31.22 -52.30 -23.96
C LEU A 88 30.07 -52.88 -24.78
N ASN A 89 30.36 -53.95 -25.53
CA ASN A 89 29.40 -54.57 -26.44
C ASN A 89 29.14 -56.01 -26.00
N PHE A 90 27.87 -56.37 -25.85
CA PHE A 90 27.48 -57.72 -25.45
C PHE A 90 26.04 -58.02 -25.85
N LYS A 91 25.76 -59.31 -26.02
CA LYS A 91 24.40 -59.83 -26.21
C LYS A 91 23.75 -60.10 -24.87
N ARG A 92 22.50 -59.64 -24.72
CA ARG A 92 21.70 -59.92 -23.53
C ARG A 92 20.44 -60.69 -23.90
N LYS A 93 20.26 -61.84 -23.25
CA LYS A 93 18.99 -62.56 -23.27
C LYS A 93 17.99 -61.89 -22.33
N ILE A 94 16.85 -61.50 -22.87
CA ILE A 94 15.75 -60.85 -22.18
C ILE A 94 14.68 -61.87 -21.85
N SER A 95 14.35 -61.98 -20.56
CA SER A 95 13.32 -62.89 -20.07
C SER A 95 11.94 -62.33 -20.40
N LYS A 96 11.01 -63.22 -20.82
CA LYS A 96 9.59 -62.85 -20.92
C LYS A 96 8.96 -62.52 -19.56
N TYR A 97 9.59 -62.87 -18.45
CA TYR A 97 9.08 -62.59 -17.10
C TYR A 97 9.59 -61.28 -16.51
N ASP A 98 10.49 -60.57 -17.21
CA ASP A 98 11.00 -59.28 -16.76
C ASP A 98 10.27 -58.17 -17.51
N GLN A 99 9.34 -57.49 -16.83
CA GLN A 99 8.67 -56.31 -17.41
C GLN A 99 9.65 -55.14 -17.56
N LEU A 100 10.59 -55.02 -16.62
CA LEU A 100 11.61 -53.98 -16.57
C LEU A 100 12.99 -54.62 -16.50
N VAL A 101 13.82 -54.33 -17.49
CA VAL A 101 15.18 -54.87 -17.59
C VAL A 101 16.18 -53.81 -17.15
N PHE A 102 17.20 -54.23 -16.41
CA PHE A 102 18.34 -53.40 -16.00
C PHE A 102 19.64 -53.98 -16.54
N ILE A 103 20.45 -53.12 -17.14
CA ILE A 103 21.78 -53.45 -17.65
C ILE A 103 22.76 -52.52 -16.97
N ARG A 104 23.76 -53.09 -16.28
CA ARG A 104 24.62 -52.38 -15.35
C ARG A 104 26.05 -52.73 -15.62
N GLU A 105 26.78 -51.79 -16.19
CA GLU A 105 28.17 -51.97 -16.56
C GLU A 105 28.98 -50.76 -16.14
N GLY A 106 30.29 -50.92 -15.97
CA GLY A 106 31.13 -49.80 -15.57
C GLY A 106 32.55 -49.91 -16.05
N TRP A 107 33.22 -48.76 -15.98
CA TRP A 107 34.57 -48.60 -16.45
C TRP A 107 35.41 -47.84 -15.42
N GLY A 108 36.69 -48.17 -15.34
CA GLY A 108 37.61 -47.58 -14.38
C GLY A 108 38.68 -48.57 -13.95
N ASN A 109 39.24 -48.33 -12.77
CA ASN A 109 40.29 -49.18 -12.23
C ASN A 109 40.20 -49.33 -10.71
N LYS A 110 40.88 -50.36 -10.19
CA LYS A 110 40.84 -50.69 -8.76
C LYS A 110 41.52 -49.65 -7.86
N LYS A 111 42.46 -48.87 -8.39
CA LYS A 111 43.22 -47.88 -7.61
C LYS A 111 42.54 -46.52 -7.70
N GLU A 112 42.09 -46.01 -6.56
CA GLU A 112 41.47 -44.68 -6.42
C GLU A 112 42.29 -43.56 -7.08
N GLY A 113 41.58 -42.64 -7.75
CA GLY A 113 42.13 -41.41 -8.35
C GLY A 113 43.12 -41.57 -9.51
N SER A 114 43.33 -42.80 -9.98
CA SER A 114 44.36 -43.05 -10.97
C SER A 114 43.86 -42.99 -12.42
N PHE A 115 42.63 -43.46 -12.71
CA PHE A 115 42.07 -43.44 -14.07
C PHE A 115 41.38 -42.12 -14.42
N TRP A 116 40.29 -41.80 -13.73
CA TRP A 116 39.44 -40.65 -14.06
C TRP A 116 40.18 -39.33 -13.81
N LYS A 117 40.09 -38.40 -14.76
CA LYS A 117 40.67 -37.06 -14.67
C LYS A 117 39.57 -36.02 -14.69
N LYS A 118 39.87 -34.83 -14.15
CA LYS A 118 38.94 -33.71 -14.12
C LYS A 118 38.35 -33.46 -15.52
N GLY A 119 37.03 -33.40 -15.63
CA GLY A 119 36.36 -33.09 -16.89
C GLY A 119 34.91 -33.55 -16.98
N ALA A 120 34.27 -33.17 -18.09
CA ALA A 120 32.95 -33.65 -18.47
C ALA A 120 33.07 -34.94 -19.31
N TYR A 121 32.17 -35.88 -19.02
CA TYR A 121 32.06 -37.17 -19.68
C TYR A 121 30.59 -37.50 -19.93
N PHE A 122 30.32 -38.49 -20.76
CA PHE A 122 28.97 -39.04 -20.89
C PHE A 122 28.98 -40.51 -21.30
N TRP A 123 27.97 -41.22 -20.82
CA TRP A 123 27.59 -42.54 -21.31
C TRP A 123 26.57 -42.42 -22.44
N GLU A 124 26.69 -43.29 -23.43
CA GLU A 124 25.78 -43.43 -24.54
C GLU A 124 25.36 -44.90 -24.63
N ALA A 125 24.05 -45.15 -24.61
CA ALA A 125 23.48 -46.49 -24.69
C ALA A 125 22.86 -46.72 -26.07
N TRP A 126 23.19 -47.86 -26.67
CA TRP A 126 22.63 -48.34 -27.93
C TRP A 126 22.05 -49.73 -27.75
N MET A 127 21.00 -50.04 -28.50
CA MET A 127 20.44 -51.38 -28.58
C MET A 127 19.99 -51.67 -30.01
N ASP A 128 20.42 -52.82 -30.53
CA ASP A 128 20.16 -53.28 -31.90
C ASP A 128 20.56 -52.24 -32.97
N GLY A 129 21.68 -51.54 -32.74
CA GLY A 129 22.20 -50.49 -33.62
C GLY A 129 21.51 -49.12 -33.50
N GLU A 130 20.52 -48.97 -32.62
CA GLU A 130 19.82 -47.71 -32.38
C GLU A 130 20.27 -47.05 -31.07
N LYS A 131 20.52 -45.73 -31.09
CA LYS A 131 20.86 -44.96 -29.91
C LYS A 131 19.62 -44.75 -29.03
N LEU A 132 19.70 -45.20 -27.78
CA LEU A 132 18.62 -45.08 -26.79
C LEU A 132 18.68 -43.77 -26.00
N GLY A 133 19.88 -43.39 -25.55
CA GLY A 133 20.03 -42.26 -24.65
C GLY A 133 21.48 -41.89 -24.34
N THR A 134 21.65 -40.69 -23.78
CA THR A 134 22.94 -40.16 -23.33
C THR A 134 22.80 -39.61 -21.92
N LYS A 135 23.77 -39.89 -21.06
CA LYS A 135 23.80 -39.37 -19.68
C LYS A 135 25.18 -38.78 -19.36
N TYR A 136 25.20 -37.48 -19.09
CA TYR A 136 26.40 -36.74 -18.73
C TYR A 136 26.76 -36.90 -17.25
N PHE A 137 28.06 -36.92 -16.98
CA PHE A 137 28.61 -36.88 -15.64
C PHE A 137 29.93 -36.09 -15.63
N TYR A 138 30.35 -35.67 -14.45
CA TYR A 138 31.46 -34.76 -14.23
C TYR A 138 32.38 -35.37 -13.17
N VAL A 139 33.67 -35.37 -13.48
CA VAL A 139 34.71 -35.71 -12.51
C VAL A 139 35.37 -34.41 -12.12
N GLU A 140 35.33 -34.07 -10.84
CA GLU A 140 35.84 -32.81 -10.32
C GLU A 140 37.09 -33.03 -9.46
N ASP A 141 37.93 -32.01 -9.36
CA ASP A 141 39.23 -32.08 -8.68
C ASP A 141 39.39 -30.83 -7.80
N PRO A 142 39.46 -30.99 -6.47
CA PRO A 142 39.53 -29.89 -5.52
C PRO A 142 40.95 -29.29 -5.44
N GLY A 143 41.94 -29.81 -6.18
CA GLY A 143 43.28 -29.21 -6.30
C GLY A 143 44.19 -29.45 -5.09
N VAL A 144 43.63 -29.89 -3.97
CA VAL A 144 44.32 -30.32 -2.74
C VAL A 144 43.92 -31.77 -2.46
N GLY A 145 44.77 -32.55 -1.75
CA GLY A 145 44.40 -33.91 -1.34
C GLY A 145 43.21 -33.91 -0.37
N LEU A 146 42.53 -35.04 -0.22
CA LEU A 146 41.46 -35.21 0.77
C LEU A 146 42.07 -35.08 2.17
N ASP A 147 41.76 -34.00 2.87
CA ASP A 147 41.84 -33.98 4.33
C ASP A 147 40.56 -34.64 4.86
N PHE A 148 40.67 -35.52 5.85
CA PHE A 148 39.54 -36.35 6.29
C PHE A 148 38.63 -35.64 7.32
N GLU A 149 39.00 -34.43 7.74
CA GLU A 149 38.25 -33.67 8.75
C GLU A 149 37.24 -32.68 8.15
N GLU A 150 37.39 -32.23 6.89
CA GLU A 150 36.47 -31.28 6.26
C GLU A 150 36.30 -31.54 4.76
N ASN A 151 35.09 -31.30 4.23
CA ASN A 151 34.84 -31.38 2.79
C ASN A 151 35.70 -30.35 2.01
N PRO A 152 36.48 -30.79 0.99
CA PRO A 152 37.44 -29.93 0.30
C PRO A 152 36.81 -29.06 -0.81
N TYR A 153 35.55 -29.28 -1.16
CA TYR A 153 34.86 -28.54 -2.22
C TYR A 153 34.01 -27.42 -1.66
N VAL A 154 33.23 -27.73 -0.63
CA VAL A 154 32.20 -26.84 -0.08
C VAL A 154 32.13 -26.94 1.43
N GLU A 155 31.60 -25.89 2.04
CA GLU A 155 31.25 -25.86 3.46
C GLU A 155 29.86 -25.24 3.58
N LEU A 156 28.96 -25.91 4.32
CA LEU A 156 27.61 -25.42 4.55
C LEU A 156 27.65 -24.19 5.47
N GLN A 157 27.32 -23.03 4.92
CA GLN A 157 27.34 -21.77 5.67
C GLN A 157 25.97 -21.38 6.21
N SER A 158 24.89 -21.72 5.49
CA SER A 158 23.52 -21.42 5.89
C SER A 158 22.59 -22.48 5.31
N LEU A 159 21.58 -22.84 6.10
CA LEU A 159 20.42 -23.61 5.69
C LEU A 159 19.21 -22.97 6.35
N LYS A 160 18.17 -22.67 5.58
CA LYS A 160 16.92 -22.08 6.07
C LYS A 160 15.74 -22.73 5.38
N LEU A 161 14.59 -22.70 6.05
CA LEU A 161 13.35 -23.23 5.52
C LEU A 161 12.29 -22.15 5.38
N TYR A 162 11.45 -22.25 4.36
CA TYR A 162 10.30 -21.37 4.14
C TYR A 162 9.18 -22.12 3.41
N GLU A 163 7.94 -21.62 3.54
CA GLU A 163 6.79 -22.12 2.81
C GLU A 163 6.67 -21.40 1.46
N GLY A 164 6.23 -22.11 0.42
CA GLY A 164 5.95 -21.48 -0.87
C GLY A 164 5.02 -22.26 -1.80
N PRO A 165 4.55 -21.63 -2.89
CA PRO A 165 3.92 -22.32 -4.01
C PRO A 165 4.95 -23.12 -4.82
N PHE A 166 4.51 -23.96 -5.77
CA PHE A 166 5.39 -24.75 -6.64
C PHE A 166 6.44 -23.94 -7.41
N ASP A 167 6.12 -22.69 -7.78
CA ASP A 167 7.01 -21.81 -8.55
C ASP A 167 8.05 -21.08 -7.69
N ASP A 168 8.21 -21.48 -6.41
CA ASP A 168 9.07 -20.81 -5.42
C ASP A 168 8.56 -19.39 -5.05
N VAL A 169 9.14 -18.78 -4.01
CA VAL A 169 8.84 -17.42 -3.54
C VAL A 169 10.02 -16.52 -3.88
N PRO A 170 9.79 -15.29 -4.40
CA PRO A 170 10.86 -14.30 -4.58
C PRO A 170 11.64 -14.06 -3.28
N GLU A 171 12.95 -13.91 -3.35
CA GLU A 171 13.82 -13.81 -2.17
C GLU A 171 13.41 -12.71 -1.18
N SER A 172 12.92 -11.57 -1.69
CA SER A 172 12.43 -10.44 -0.88
C SER A 172 11.15 -10.72 -0.08
N GLU A 173 10.40 -11.74 -0.48
CA GLU A 173 9.11 -12.12 0.12
C GLU A 173 9.20 -13.38 0.98
N ARG A 174 10.38 -14.02 1.04
CA ARG A 174 10.58 -15.25 1.83
C ARG A 174 10.47 -14.97 3.32
N LYS A 175 9.55 -15.68 3.96
CA LYS A 175 9.43 -15.76 5.42
C LYS A 175 10.06 -17.07 5.88
N TYR A 176 11.12 -16.98 6.68
CA TYR A 176 11.83 -18.14 7.17
C TYR A 176 11.17 -18.70 8.42
N LEU A 177 10.94 -20.01 8.40
CA LEU A 177 10.15 -20.74 9.38
C LEU A 177 10.99 -21.87 9.99
N ASN A 178 10.79 -22.13 11.27
CA ASN A 178 11.26 -23.33 11.96
C ASN A 178 10.12 -24.30 12.30
N GLY A 179 8.86 -23.83 12.27
CA GLY A 179 7.64 -24.63 12.39
C GLY A 179 6.65 -24.33 11.27
N PHE A 180 6.00 -25.38 10.75
CA PHE A 180 5.12 -25.32 9.59
C PHE A 180 3.70 -25.78 9.96
N ASN A 181 2.67 -25.08 9.48
CA ASN A 181 1.30 -25.53 9.66
C ASN A 181 0.98 -26.70 8.69
N GLY A 182 0.60 -27.86 9.19
CA GLY A 182 0.34 -29.07 8.39
C GLY A 182 -0.83 -28.93 7.41
N GLU A 183 -1.88 -28.22 7.82
CA GLU A 183 -3.07 -27.97 6.98
C GLU A 183 -2.81 -26.93 5.89
N GLU A 184 -1.95 -25.94 6.11
CA GLU A 184 -1.76 -24.82 5.20
C GLU A 184 -0.50 -24.93 4.31
N THR A 185 0.51 -25.69 4.74
CA THR A 185 1.80 -25.80 4.04
C THR A 185 1.65 -26.55 2.72
N ARG A 186 2.14 -25.94 1.64
CA ARG A 186 2.24 -26.56 0.31
C ARG A 186 3.60 -27.21 0.11
N TYR A 187 4.62 -26.39 -0.13
CA TYR A 187 6.00 -26.81 -0.28
C TYR A 187 6.84 -26.23 0.85
N ILE A 188 7.69 -27.07 1.41
CA ILE A 188 8.77 -26.65 2.30
C ILE A 188 10.03 -26.55 1.47
N TYR A 189 10.53 -25.33 1.31
CA TYR A 189 11.75 -25.03 0.58
C TYR A 189 12.95 -24.99 1.50
N ALA A 190 14.02 -25.69 1.13
CA ALA A 190 15.34 -25.54 1.69
C ALA A 190 16.15 -24.55 0.85
N GLU A 191 16.52 -23.43 1.46
CA GLU A 191 17.52 -22.50 0.95
C GLU A 191 18.86 -22.80 1.63
N LEU A 192 19.86 -23.15 0.84
CA LEU A 192 21.20 -23.39 1.32
C LEU A 192 22.21 -22.46 0.64
N VAL A 193 23.22 -22.08 1.42
CA VAL A 193 24.37 -21.33 0.95
C VAL A 193 25.62 -22.09 1.33
N LEU A 194 26.42 -22.41 0.32
CA LEU A 194 27.68 -23.13 0.46
C LEU A 194 28.85 -22.18 0.19
N ASN A 195 29.89 -22.21 1.03
CA ASN A 195 31.18 -21.60 0.75
C ASN A 195 31.86 -22.39 -0.38
N ASN A 196 32.36 -21.72 -1.42
CA ASN A 196 33.15 -22.40 -2.45
C ASN A 196 34.63 -22.44 -2.04
N LYS A 197 35.12 -23.62 -1.67
CA LYS A 197 36.54 -23.86 -1.37
C LYS A 197 37.37 -24.13 -2.64
N CYS A 198 36.72 -24.56 -3.72
CA CYS A 198 37.37 -24.91 -5.00
C CYS A 198 37.54 -23.67 -5.92
N LYS A 199 38.70 -23.00 -5.81
CA LYS A 199 39.00 -21.74 -6.53
C LYS A 199 39.93 -21.88 -7.74
N GLN A 200 40.46 -23.08 -8.00
CA GLN A 200 41.42 -23.31 -9.10
C GLN A 200 40.77 -23.32 -10.49
N SER A 201 39.48 -23.68 -10.59
CA SER A 201 38.80 -23.80 -11.89
C SER A 201 37.29 -23.99 -11.72
N ASN A 202 36.54 -23.71 -12.79
CA ASN A 202 35.09 -23.94 -12.81
C ASN A 202 34.79 -25.44 -12.62
N TRP A 203 33.69 -25.76 -11.94
CA TRP A 203 33.32 -27.12 -11.57
C TRP A 203 31.80 -27.26 -11.45
N GLN A 204 31.29 -28.49 -11.39
CA GLN A 204 29.87 -28.78 -11.19
C GLN A 204 29.58 -29.19 -9.75
N CYS A 205 28.63 -28.53 -9.11
CA CYS A 205 28.18 -28.86 -7.75
C CYS A 205 26.84 -29.60 -7.82
N GLU A 206 26.78 -30.84 -7.34
CA GLU A 206 25.54 -31.63 -7.23
C GLU A 206 25.18 -31.87 -5.77
N VAL A 207 24.07 -31.28 -5.34
CA VAL A 207 23.58 -31.39 -3.97
C VAL A 207 22.26 -32.15 -3.93
N PHE A 208 22.15 -33.05 -2.98
CA PHE A 208 20.95 -33.82 -2.66
C PHE A 208 20.31 -33.24 -1.41
N ILE A 209 19.04 -32.84 -1.51
CA ILE A 209 18.23 -32.37 -0.38
C ILE A 209 17.21 -33.45 -0.08
N LYS A 210 17.26 -34.03 1.12
CA LYS A 210 16.40 -35.15 1.52
C LYS A 210 15.54 -34.76 2.72
N PHE A 211 14.26 -35.04 2.66
CA PHE A 211 13.30 -34.83 3.74
C PHE A 211 12.95 -36.17 4.37
N HIS A 212 13.08 -36.27 5.69
CA HIS A 212 12.68 -37.44 6.46
C HIS A 212 11.68 -37.07 7.55
N ASN A 213 10.83 -38.01 7.93
CA ASN A 213 10.01 -37.88 9.14
C ASN A 213 10.78 -38.38 10.38
N GLU A 214 10.15 -38.29 11.55
CA GLU A 214 10.67 -38.76 12.83
C GLU A 214 11.11 -40.24 12.79
N ALA A 215 10.38 -41.08 12.05
CA ALA A 215 10.70 -42.50 11.86
C ALA A 215 11.89 -42.75 10.90
N ARG A 216 12.56 -41.70 10.41
CA ARG A 216 13.64 -41.74 9.41
C ARG A 216 13.21 -42.30 8.05
N GLU A 217 11.92 -42.25 7.73
CA GLU A 217 11.41 -42.58 6.41
C GLU A 217 11.65 -41.42 5.44
N LEU A 218 12.19 -41.72 4.26
CA LEU A 218 12.43 -40.72 3.22
C LEU A 218 11.10 -40.25 2.62
N LYS A 219 10.71 -39.01 2.91
CA LYS A 219 9.49 -38.38 2.40
C LYS A 219 9.69 -37.75 1.01
N GLY A 220 10.88 -37.23 0.76
CA GLY A 220 11.19 -36.53 -0.48
C GLY A 220 12.68 -36.40 -0.71
N GLN A 221 13.09 -36.38 -1.98
CA GLN A 221 14.49 -36.13 -2.37
C GLN A 221 14.53 -35.26 -3.62
N LEU A 222 15.31 -34.18 -3.54
CA LEU A 222 15.60 -33.29 -4.65
C LEU A 222 17.09 -33.31 -4.98
N VAL A 223 17.40 -33.10 -6.25
CA VAL A 223 18.77 -32.99 -6.75
C VAL A 223 18.90 -31.65 -7.46
N ARG A 224 19.97 -30.93 -7.13
CA ARG A 224 20.34 -29.66 -7.77
C ARG A 224 21.76 -29.77 -8.31
N LEU A 225 21.89 -29.61 -9.62
CA LEU A 225 23.17 -29.57 -10.31
C LEU A 225 23.43 -28.12 -10.75
N VAL A 226 24.43 -27.48 -10.15
CA VAL A 226 24.75 -26.07 -10.35
C VAL A 226 26.16 -25.92 -10.92
N PRO A 227 26.35 -25.21 -12.04
CA PRO A 227 27.68 -24.86 -12.52
C PRO A 227 28.27 -23.76 -11.62
N VAL A 228 29.47 -24.01 -11.09
CA VAL A 228 30.18 -23.07 -10.20
C VAL A 228 31.40 -22.51 -10.93
N LYS A 229 31.52 -21.18 -10.97
CA LYS A 229 32.71 -20.50 -11.50
C LYS A 229 33.79 -20.47 -10.42
N LYS A 230 35.05 -20.51 -10.85
CA LYS A 230 36.21 -20.46 -9.94
C LYS A 230 36.23 -19.21 -9.02
N ASP A 231 35.64 -18.11 -9.49
CA ASP A 231 35.63 -16.81 -8.82
C ASP A 231 34.39 -16.67 -7.90
N ASP A 232 33.43 -17.60 -7.95
CA ASP A 232 32.27 -17.57 -7.08
C ASP A 232 32.72 -17.87 -5.65
N THR A 233 32.39 -16.98 -4.71
CA THR A 233 32.73 -17.18 -3.29
C THR A 233 31.70 -18.05 -2.57
N THR A 234 30.45 -18.02 -3.02
CA THR A 234 29.35 -18.81 -2.47
C THR A 234 28.45 -19.37 -3.56
N ILE A 235 27.82 -20.50 -3.25
CA ILE A 235 26.87 -21.20 -4.12
C ILE A 235 25.53 -21.20 -3.39
N GLN A 236 24.52 -20.57 -4.00
CA GLN A 236 23.15 -20.52 -3.47
C GLN A 236 22.28 -21.55 -4.19
N ILE A 237 21.54 -22.33 -3.44
CA ILE A 237 20.67 -23.38 -3.98
C ILE A 237 19.34 -23.34 -3.23
N THR A 238 18.23 -23.34 -3.96
CA THR A 238 16.88 -23.53 -3.40
C THR A 238 16.25 -24.80 -3.95
N ALA A 239 15.59 -25.56 -3.05
CA ALA A 239 14.88 -26.78 -3.41
C ALA A 239 13.71 -27.04 -2.46
N GLY A 240 12.49 -27.08 -3.00
CA GLY A 240 11.27 -27.34 -2.24
C GLY A 240 10.62 -28.67 -2.52
N TRP A 241 10.17 -29.34 -1.45
CA TRP A 241 9.39 -30.57 -1.51
C TRP A 241 7.98 -30.33 -0.96
N GLY A 242 6.98 -30.93 -1.59
CA GLY A 242 5.60 -30.82 -1.15
C GLY A 242 4.61 -30.96 -2.30
N SER A 243 3.44 -30.36 -2.12
CA SER A 243 2.31 -30.45 -3.03
C SER A 243 1.63 -29.10 -3.17
N ASN A 244 1.07 -28.80 -4.34
CA ASN A 244 0.18 -27.64 -4.52
C ASN A 244 -1.13 -27.76 -3.72
N VAL A 245 -1.44 -28.96 -3.24
CA VAL A 245 -2.60 -29.23 -2.37
C VAL A 245 -2.16 -29.10 -0.92
N LYS A 246 -2.77 -28.14 -0.23
CA LYS A 246 -2.68 -27.91 1.21
C LYS A 246 -3.10 -29.15 2.01
N GLY A 247 -2.54 -29.38 3.20
CA GLY A 247 -2.86 -30.54 4.04
C GLY A 247 -2.09 -31.83 3.70
N SER A 248 -0.98 -31.72 2.95
CA SER A 248 -0.16 -32.89 2.58
C SER A 248 0.90 -33.27 3.61
N TRP A 249 1.16 -32.37 4.56
CA TRP A 249 2.09 -32.57 5.67
C TRP A 249 1.31 -33.00 6.91
N TRP A 250 1.87 -33.95 7.66
CA TRP A 250 1.24 -34.51 8.86
C TRP A 250 1.96 -33.96 10.07
N ASP A 251 1.24 -33.80 11.18
CA ASP A 251 1.85 -33.31 12.41
C ASP A 251 2.98 -34.24 12.86
N GLY A 252 4.10 -33.63 13.27
CA GLY A 252 5.26 -34.35 13.76
C GLY A 252 6.58 -33.68 13.41
N LEU A 253 7.66 -34.30 13.88
CA LEU A 253 9.02 -33.80 13.66
C LEU A 253 9.57 -34.33 12.33
N TYR A 254 10.18 -33.43 11.57
CA TYR A 254 10.83 -33.75 10.30
C TYR A 254 12.28 -33.27 10.31
N THR A 255 13.07 -33.85 9.41
CA THR A 255 14.45 -33.42 9.16
C THR A 255 14.71 -33.21 7.69
N VAL A 256 15.52 -32.21 7.38
CA VAL A 256 16.11 -31.99 6.07
C VAL A 256 17.62 -32.26 6.13
N GLU A 257 18.11 -33.10 5.24
CA GLU A 257 19.51 -33.48 5.13
C GLU A 257 20.10 -32.97 3.80
N ILE A 258 21.26 -32.32 3.89
CA ILE A 258 22.01 -31.82 2.75
C ILE A 258 23.19 -32.75 2.51
N VAL A 259 23.20 -33.45 1.37
CA VAL A 259 24.21 -34.45 1.03
C VAL A 259 24.94 -34.05 -0.26
N PHE A 260 26.27 -34.06 -0.23
CA PHE A 260 27.13 -33.79 -1.38
C PHE A 260 28.16 -34.90 -1.52
N MET A 261 28.28 -35.48 -2.72
CA MET A 261 29.24 -36.57 -2.99
C MET A 261 29.22 -37.76 -2.00
N GLU A 262 28.04 -38.12 -1.48
CA GLU A 262 27.84 -39.16 -0.44
C GLU A 262 28.22 -38.75 0.99
N GLU A 263 28.66 -37.51 1.20
CA GLU A 263 28.93 -36.92 2.50
C GLU A 263 27.74 -36.06 2.96
N LEU A 264 27.33 -36.19 4.22
CA LEU A 264 26.37 -35.29 4.84
C LEU A 264 27.08 -33.97 5.12
N LEU A 265 26.59 -32.86 4.56
CA LEU A 265 27.11 -31.53 4.87
C LEU A 265 26.46 -30.93 6.13
N GLY A 266 25.20 -31.26 6.37
CA GLY A 266 24.46 -30.83 7.55
C GLY A 266 23.02 -31.29 7.52
N MET A 267 22.38 -31.29 8.69
CA MET A 267 20.94 -31.57 8.82
C MET A 267 20.26 -30.54 9.71
N MET A 268 18.99 -30.28 9.44
CA MET A 268 18.14 -29.37 10.22
C MET A 268 16.83 -30.07 10.55
N SER A 269 16.36 -29.91 11.78
CA SER A 269 15.03 -30.37 12.19
C SER A 269 14.02 -29.22 12.11
N PHE A 270 12.77 -29.56 11.80
CA PHE A 270 11.64 -28.64 11.80
C PHE A 270 10.37 -29.38 12.21
N ASP A 271 9.45 -28.65 12.84
CA ASP A 271 8.18 -29.19 13.30
C ASP A 271 7.07 -28.89 12.29
N VAL A 272 6.15 -29.83 12.15
CA VAL A 272 4.86 -29.61 11.49
C VAL A 272 3.77 -29.73 12.55
N SER A 273 2.96 -28.68 12.70
CA SER A 273 1.91 -28.57 13.72
C SER A 273 0.69 -27.80 13.18
N ASP A 274 -0.17 -27.31 14.06
CA ASP A 274 -1.33 -26.46 13.75
C ASP A 274 -0.99 -24.96 13.63
N GLU A 275 0.27 -24.55 13.78
CA GLU A 275 0.70 -23.15 13.68
C GLU A 275 1.96 -23.00 12.81
N PHE A 276 2.17 -21.78 12.27
CA PHE A 276 3.44 -21.39 11.68
C PHE A 276 4.32 -20.74 12.74
N GLU A 277 5.57 -21.20 12.85
CA GLU A 277 6.56 -20.58 13.74
C GLU A 277 7.66 -19.93 12.91
N GLU A 278 7.81 -18.60 13.04
CA GLU A 278 8.89 -17.85 12.41
C GLU A 278 10.18 -18.02 13.21
N GLY A 279 11.25 -18.40 12.53
CA GLY A 279 12.52 -18.67 13.19
C GLY A 279 13.55 -19.35 12.29
N VAL A 280 14.75 -19.54 12.83
CA VAL A 280 15.82 -20.32 12.20
C VAL A 280 16.17 -21.47 13.13
N SER A 281 15.96 -22.70 12.67
CA SER A 281 16.33 -23.91 13.41
C SER A 281 17.84 -24.06 13.53
N SER A 282 18.29 -24.70 14.61
CA SER A 282 19.68 -25.13 14.75
C SER A 282 20.01 -26.21 13.72
N ILE A 283 21.21 -26.13 13.15
CA ILE A 283 21.76 -27.07 12.19
C ILE A 283 22.73 -27.98 12.92
N THR A 284 22.61 -29.28 12.71
CA THR A 284 23.58 -30.27 13.18
C THR A 284 24.59 -30.50 12.06
N LEU A 285 25.86 -30.15 12.31
CA LEU A 285 26.97 -30.42 11.41
C LEU A 285 27.66 -31.74 11.78
N PRO A 286 28.22 -32.50 10.81
CA PRO A 286 28.82 -33.82 11.08
C PRO A 286 29.95 -33.82 12.10
N HIS A 287 30.67 -32.71 12.23
CA HIS A 287 31.87 -32.58 13.06
C HIS A 287 31.59 -31.92 14.43
N LEU A 288 30.33 -31.57 14.72
CA LEU A 288 29.93 -30.91 15.96
C LEU A 288 28.94 -31.79 16.72
N SER A 289 29.18 -31.99 18.02
CA SER A 289 28.30 -32.75 18.91
C SER A 289 27.00 -32.00 19.22
N ASP A 290 27.07 -30.68 19.26
CA ASP A 290 25.94 -29.82 19.62
C ASP A 290 25.37 -29.13 18.38
N PRO A 291 24.02 -29.07 18.23
CA PRO A 291 23.38 -28.29 17.18
C PRO A 291 23.82 -26.83 17.25
N VAL A 292 24.24 -26.28 16.11
CA VAL A 292 24.69 -24.90 16.00
C VAL A 292 23.65 -24.10 15.22
N VAL A 293 23.26 -22.96 15.76
CA VAL A 293 22.58 -21.95 14.95
C VAL A 293 23.65 -21.31 14.08
N LEU A 294 23.73 -21.71 12.80
CA LEU A 294 24.63 -21.04 11.88
C LEU A 294 24.21 -19.57 11.80
N PRO A 295 25.16 -18.62 11.95
CA PRO A 295 24.85 -17.22 11.78
C PRO A 295 24.16 -17.04 10.43
N SER A 296 23.04 -16.33 10.39
CA SER A 296 22.41 -16.00 9.12
C SER A 296 23.46 -15.31 8.25
N LEU A 297 23.81 -15.88 7.10
CA LEU A 297 24.70 -15.22 6.14
C LEU A 297 24.13 -13.93 5.55
N TYR A 298 22.90 -13.60 5.92
CA TYR A 298 22.31 -12.28 5.80
C TYR A 298 22.77 -11.30 6.89
N GLU A 299 23.83 -11.62 7.63
CA GLU A 299 24.78 -10.60 8.06
C GLU A 299 25.59 -10.11 6.86
N ASN A 300 24.90 -9.40 5.96
CA ASN A 300 25.41 -8.55 4.90
C ASN A 300 26.90 -8.73 4.62
N LYS A 301 27.29 -9.56 3.64
CA LYS A 301 28.70 -9.72 3.20
C LYS A 301 29.37 -8.40 2.78
N GLN A 302 28.60 -7.33 2.63
CA GLN A 302 29.12 -6.00 2.37
C GLN A 302 30.16 -5.63 3.42
N THR A 303 31.39 -5.41 2.97
CA THR A 303 32.39 -4.69 3.77
C THR A 303 31.84 -3.30 4.09
N PHE A 304 32.37 -2.64 5.12
CA PHE A 304 32.00 -1.24 5.40
C PHE A 304 32.14 -0.35 4.14
N GLU A 305 33.19 -0.59 3.35
CA GLU A 305 33.46 0.08 2.08
C GLU A 305 32.40 -0.23 1.02
N GLU A 306 31.96 -1.48 0.88
CA GLU A 306 30.88 -1.85 -0.06
C GLU A 306 29.54 -1.21 0.30
N VAL A 307 29.19 -1.10 1.59
CA VAL A 307 27.96 -0.39 2.01
C VAL A 307 28.06 1.09 1.65
N LEU A 308 29.23 1.71 1.81
CA LEU A 308 29.45 3.11 1.38
C LEU A 308 29.36 3.26 -0.14
N VAL A 309 29.93 2.35 -0.92
CA VAL A 309 29.82 2.37 -2.38
C VAL A 309 28.35 2.28 -2.81
N HIS A 310 27.56 1.44 -2.16
CA HIS A 310 26.12 1.34 -2.42
C HIS A 310 25.36 2.61 -2.01
N LEU A 311 25.75 3.25 -0.90
CA LEU A 311 25.17 4.54 -0.49
C LEU A 311 25.49 5.62 -1.52
N ASP A 312 26.73 5.64 -2.04
CA ASP A 312 27.19 6.60 -3.03
C ASP A 312 26.53 6.39 -4.40
N ALA A 313 26.21 5.14 -4.74
CA ALA A 313 25.50 4.75 -5.95
C ALA A 313 24.02 5.16 -5.96
N LEU A 314 23.43 5.55 -4.84
CA LEU A 314 22.07 6.12 -4.83
C LEU A 314 22.04 7.39 -5.69
N ILE A 315 20.98 7.59 -6.47
CA ILE A 315 20.85 8.79 -7.31
C ILE A 315 20.59 10.01 -6.39
N GLY A 316 21.26 11.14 -6.66
CA GLY A 316 21.14 12.38 -5.89
C GLY A 316 21.55 12.26 -4.42
N LEU A 317 20.83 12.94 -3.52
CA LEU A 317 21.01 12.89 -2.05
C LEU A 317 22.42 13.28 -1.54
N ASP A 318 23.16 14.11 -2.28
CA ASP A 318 24.57 14.42 -1.98
C ASP A 318 24.78 14.95 -0.55
N GLU A 319 23.90 15.84 -0.07
CA GLU A 319 23.99 16.37 1.29
C GLU A 319 23.77 15.30 2.36
N VAL A 320 22.84 14.37 2.12
CA VAL A 320 22.54 13.26 3.03
C VAL A 320 23.71 12.29 3.05
N LYS A 321 24.20 11.88 1.87
CA LYS A 321 25.36 10.97 1.72
C LYS A 321 26.57 11.53 2.46
N LYS A 322 26.89 12.81 2.23
CA LYS A 322 28.00 13.49 2.91
C LYS A 322 27.84 13.46 4.43
N LYS A 323 26.66 13.81 4.96
CA LYS A 323 26.40 13.76 6.42
C LYS A 323 26.51 12.34 6.99
N VAL A 324 26.03 11.33 6.27
CA VAL A 324 26.13 9.92 6.69
C VAL A 324 27.59 9.49 6.73
N GLN A 325 28.38 9.84 5.71
CA GLN A 325 29.81 9.56 5.65
C GLN A 325 30.59 10.25 6.79
N GLU A 326 30.37 11.55 7.00
CA GLU A 326 30.99 12.32 8.09
C GLU A 326 30.68 11.70 9.46
N HIS A 327 29.44 11.27 9.67
CA HIS A 327 29.04 10.61 10.91
C HIS A 327 29.66 9.21 11.07
N ALA A 328 29.74 8.42 10.00
CA ALA A 328 30.40 7.12 10.01
C ALA A 328 31.90 7.25 10.34
N GLN A 329 32.58 8.24 9.76
CA GLN A 329 33.98 8.55 10.07
C GLN A 329 34.17 8.94 11.54
N TYR A 330 33.25 9.73 12.10
CA TYR A 330 33.28 10.08 13.52
C TYR A 330 33.13 8.85 14.43
N ILE A 331 32.23 7.92 14.11
CA ILE A 331 32.08 6.66 14.85
C ILE A 331 33.36 5.80 14.77
N GLN A 332 33.98 5.71 13.60
CA GLN A 332 35.26 5.01 13.45
C GLN A 332 36.36 5.64 14.32
N PHE A 333 36.41 6.97 14.39
CA PHE A 333 37.33 7.68 15.27
C PHE A 333 37.09 7.35 16.76
N LEU A 334 35.83 7.28 17.20
CA LEU A 334 35.48 6.88 18.57
C LEU A 334 35.91 5.43 18.85
N LYS A 335 35.71 4.52 17.89
CA LYS A 335 36.16 3.13 18.02
C LYS A 335 37.68 3.02 18.14
N LEU A 336 38.43 3.76 17.31
CA LEU A 336 39.88 3.81 17.39
C LEU A 336 40.38 4.33 18.75
N ARG A 337 39.69 5.31 19.35
CA ARG A 337 40.00 5.80 20.70
C ARG A 337 39.76 4.73 21.76
N LYS A 338 38.64 4.02 21.68
CA LYS A 338 38.30 2.91 22.57
C LYS A 338 39.31 1.76 22.47
N ASP A 339 39.70 1.38 21.26
CA ASP A 339 40.69 0.33 20.99
C ASP A 339 42.08 0.69 21.53
N ARG A 340 42.38 2.00 21.62
CA ARG A 340 43.60 2.53 22.24
C ARG A 340 43.46 2.80 23.74
N GLY A 341 42.40 2.31 24.38
CA GLY A 341 42.18 2.40 25.82
C GLY A 341 41.77 3.78 26.34
N ILE A 342 41.37 4.71 25.45
CA ILE A 342 40.85 6.01 25.85
C ILE A 342 39.37 5.84 26.25
N VAL A 343 39.07 6.11 27.52
CA VAL A 343 37.70 6.01 28.05
C VAL A 343 36.91 7.24 27.62
N GLU A 344 35.94 7.03 26.73
CA GLU A 344 34.91 8.03 26.45
C GLU A 344 33.82 7.96 27.51
N LYS A 345 33.40 9.13 28.00
CA LYS A 345 32.31 9.24 28.99
C LYS A 345 30.94 9.33 28.31
N ASP A 346 30.90 9.77 27.06
CA ASP A 346 29.67 10.00 26.31
C ASP A 346 29.33 8.80 25.42
N GLN A 347 28.03 8.48 25.31
CA GLN A 347 27.53 7.42 24.43
C GLN A 347 27.58 7.85 22.95
N ILE A 348 27.72 6.88 22.05
CA ILE A 348 27.66 7.12 20.61
C ILE A 348 26.25 7.58 20.26
N ILE A 349 26.14 8.75 19.63
CA ILE A 349 24.85 9.31 19.21
C ILE A 349 24.40 8.61 17.93
N LEU A 350 23.28 7.88 17.99
CA LEU A 350 22.70 7.15 16.85
C LEU A 350 21.31 7.66 16.44
N HIS A 351 20.57 8.23 17.39
CA HIS A 351 19.19 8.64 17.16
C HIS A 351 19.14 9.86 16.23
N SER A 352 18.29 9.79 15.20
CA SER A 352 18.25 10.79 14.14
C SER A 352 16.84 11.11 13.66
N VAL A 353 16.70 12.25 12.99
CA VAL A 353 15.45 12.69 12.35
C VAL A 353 15.69 12.92 10.87
N PHE A 354 14.78 12.39 10.06
CA PHE A 354 14.77 12.54 8.61
C PHE A 354 13.61 13.46 8.19
N PHE A 355 13.94 14.61 7.59
CA PHE A 355 12.96 15.56 7.06
C PHE A 355 12.89 15.44 5.55
N GLY A 356 11.69 15.40 4.96
CA GLY A 356 11.55 15.55 3.51
C GLY A 356 10.25 15.00 2.97
N ASN A 357 9.93 15.33 1.72
CA ASN A 357 8.70 14.90 1.05
C ASN A 357 8.69 13.38 0.80
N PRO A 358 7.53 12.78 0.45
CA PRO A 358 7.43 11.35 0.23
C PRO A 358 8.24 10.93 -0.99
N GLY A 359 8.82 9.73 -0.96
CA GLY A 359 9.59 9.21 -2.09
C GLY A 359 10.98 9.83 -2.29
N THR A 360 11.53 10.56 -1.31
CA THR A 360 12.91 11.08 -1.35
C THR A 360 13.98 10.08 -0.88
N GLY A 361 13.63 8.81 -0.63
CA GLY A 361 14.61 7.77 -0.27
C GLY A 361 14.92 7.62 1.23
N LYS A 362 14.14 8.23 2.13
CA LYS A 362 14.31 8.14 3.60
C LYS A 362 14.48 6.71 4.12
N THR A 363 13.55 5.82 3.79
CA THR A 363 13.59 4.41 4.23
C THR A 363 14.80 3.67 3.67
N THR A 364 15.18 3.95 2.41
CA THR A 364 16.36 3.36 1.76
C THR A 364 17.64 3.76 2.51
N VAL A 365 17.80 5.04 2.83
CA VAL A 365 18.97 5.52 3.61
C VAL A 365 18.97 4.96 5.03
N ALA A 366 17.81 4.82 5.68
CA ALA A 366 17.72 4.19 7.00
C ALA A 366 18.24 2.74 7.00
N LYS A 367 17.91 1.98 5.95
CA LYS A 367 18.43 0.61 5.73
C LYS A 367 19.96 0.62 5.59
N MET A 368 20.51 1.52 4.78
CA MET A 368 21.96 1.65 4.63
C MET A 368 22.65 2.05 5.94
N MET A 369 22.06 2.96 6.71
CA MET A 369 22.59 3.36 8.02
C MET A 369 22.61 2.22 9.03
N GLY A 370 21.55 1.40 9.11
CA GLY A 370 21.51 0.21 9.96
C GLY A 370 22.65 -0.76 9.65
N LEU A 371 22.90 -0.99 8.36
CA LEU A 371 24.00 -1.83 7.88
C LEU A 371 25.38 -1.23 8.21
N LEU A 372 25.56 0.07 8.00
CA LEU A 372 26.81 0.76 8.39
C LEU A 372 27.07 0.66 9.88
N TYR A 373 26.06 0.92 10.72
CA TYR A 373 26.18 0.85 12.17
C TYR A 373 26.52 -0.56 12.65
N LYS A 374 25.95 -1.59 12.01
CA LYS A 374 26.35 -2.98 12.26
C LYS A 374 27.83 -3.22 11.93
N LYS A 375 28.28 -2.79 10.76
CA LYS A 375 29.67 -3.00 10.33
C LYS A 375 30.68 -2.25 11.18
N MET A 376 30.28 -1.13 11.76
CA MET A 376 31.10 -0.41 12.73
C MET A 376 31.10 -1.08 14.12
N GLY A 377 30.25 -2.08 14.35
CA GLY A 377 30.11 -2.79 15.63
C GLY A 377 29.36 -1.97 16.67
N VAL A 378 28.53 -1.02 16.23
CA VAL A 378 27.68 -0.20 17.11
C VAL A 378 26.31 -0.83 17.31
N LEU A 379 25.82 -1.55 16.29
CA LEU A 379 24.61 -2.37 16.35
C LEU A 379 24.94 -3.85 16.12
N SER A 380 24.22 -4.77 16.74
CA SER A 380 24.48 -6.21 16.62
C SER A 380 23.98 -6.82 15.30
N LYS A 381 22.83 -6.39 14.78
CA LYS A 381 22.14 -6.99 13.61
C LYS A 381 22.01 -6.08 12.38
N GLY A 382 21.84 -4.77 12.55
CA GLY A 382 21.74 -3.77 11.48
C GLY A 382 20.48 -3.80 10.62
N HIS A 383 19.47 -4.59 10.98
CA HIS A 383 18.17 -4.59 10.29
C HIS A 383 17.36 -3.34 10.60
N VAL A 384 16.31 -3.07 9.83
CA VAL A 384 15.38 -1.98 10.08
C VAL A 384 14.00 -2.57 10.36
N TYR A 385 13.43 -2.23 11.50
CA TYR A 385 12.02 -2.45 11.80
C TYR A 385 11.27 -1.15 11.53
N GLU A 386 10.41 -1.15 10.52
CA GLU A 386 9.58 -0.01 10.14
C GLU A 386 8.28 -0.08 10.96
N ALA A 387 7.92 1.02 11.63
CA ALA A 387 6.73 1.11 12.46
C ALA A 387 5.96 2.40 12.15
N ASP A 388 4.63 2.32 12.14
CA ASP A 388 3.74 3.46 11.99
C ASP A 388 2.97 3.75 13.29
N ARG A 389 2.04 4.71 13.26
CA ARG A 389 1.20 5.02 14.42
C ARG A 389 0.29 3.84 14.83
N ALA A 390 -0.23 3.05 13.88
CA ALA A 390 -1.15 1.96 14.18
C ALA A 390 -0.45 0.79 14.88
N GLU A 391 0.82 0.55 14.53
CA GLU A 391 1.66 -0.46 15.18
C GLU A 391 2.08 -0.05 16.59
N LEU A 392 2.34 1.24 16.83
CA LEU A 392 2.83 1.73 18.12
C LEU A 392 1.71 2.07 19.12
N VAL A 393 0.52 2.42 18.65
CA VAL A 393 -0.59 2.87 19.51
C VAL A 393 -1.62 1.75 19.73
N GLY A 394 -2.01 1.52 20.99
CA GLY A 394 -3.07 0.59 21.35
C GLY A 394 -4.47 1.20 21.16
N GLU A 395 -5.45 0.37 20.83
CA GLU A 395 -6.87 0.79 20.76
C GLU A 395 -7.47 1.00 22.16
N TYR A 396 -6.94 0.26 23.15
CA TYR A 396 -7.40 0.21 24.53
C TYR A 396 -6.31 0.67 25.52
N ILE A 397 -6.73 1.20 26.67
CA ILE A 397 -5.84 1.68 27.74
C ILE A 397 -4.95 0.53 28.24
N GLY A 398 -3.63 0.77 28.31
CA GLY A 398 -2.63 -0.20 28.78
C GLY A 398 -2.02 -1.10 27.70
N GLN A 399 -2.49 -1.02 26.44
CA GLN A 399 -1.92 -1.80 25.32
C GLN A 399 -0.80 -1.09 24.57
N THR A 400 -0.73 0.24 24.65
CA THR A 400 0.30 1.04 23.98
C THR A 400 1.70 0.69 24.48
N ALA A 401 1.92 0.65 25.80
CA ALA A 401 3.24 0.34 26.35
C ALA A 401 3.80 -1.04 25.93
N PRO A 402 3.04 -2.15 25.96
CA PRO A 402 3.48 -3.43 25.40
C PRO A 402 3.83 -3.36 23.92
N LYS A 403 2.99 -2.72 23.08
CA LYS A 403 3.24 -2.60 21.63
C LYS A 403 4.54 -1.85 21.32
N VAL A 404 4.78 -0.73 21.99
CA VAL A 404 6.03 0.05 21.79
C VAL A 404 7.25 -0.77 22.23
N LYS A 405 7.15 -1.50 23.34
CA LYS A 405 8.24 -2.40 23.78
C LYS A 405 8.48 -3.52 22.78
N ASP A 406 7.44 -4.16 22.27
CA ASP A 406 7.56 -5.20 21.25
C ASP A 406 8.23 -4.65 19.97
N ALA A 407 7.83 -3.46 19.51
CA ALA A 407 8.48 -2.78 18.38
C ALA A 407 9.96 -2.47 18.65
N ILE A 408 10.29 -2.01 19.87
CA ILE A 408 11.69 -1.79 20.30
C ILE A 408 12.48 -3.10 20.30
N GLU A 409 11.92 -4.19 20.85
CA GLU A 409 12.60 -5.50 20.88
C GLU A 409 12.78 -6.09 19.48
N LYS A 410 11.77 -5.97 18.61
CA LYS A 410 11.88 -6.32 17.19
C LYS A 410 12.96 -5.51 16.49
N ALA A 411 13.12 -4.23 16.84
CA ALA A 411 14.17 -3.36 16.31
C ALA A 411 15.54 -3.55 16.98
N ARG A 412 15.64 -4.28 18.11
CA ARG A 412 16.87 -4.39 18.91
C ARG A 412 17.96 -5.10 18.13
N GLY A 413 19.15 -4.52 18.16
CA GLY A 413 20.26 -4.86 17.28
C GLY A 413 20.23 -4.09 15.96
N GLY A 414 19.24 -3.25 15.71
CA GLY A 414 19.02 -2.58 14.43
C GLY A 414 18.47 -1.16 14.59
N VAL A 415 17.65 -0.77 13.62
CA VAL A 415 17.03 0.56 13.53
C VAL A 415 15.53 0.41 13.75
N LEU A 416 14.97 1.15 14.70
CA LEU A 416 13.54 1.44 14.76
C LEU A 416 13.26 2.66 13.88
N PHE A 417 12.65 2.44 12.72
CA PHE A 417 12.28 3.50 11.78
C PHE A 417 10.80 3.84 11.94
N ILE A 418 10.50 5.04 12.42
CA ILE A 418 9.13 5.52 12.63
C ILE A 418 8.79 6.49 11.49
N ASP A 419 8.01 6.03 10.51
CA ASP A 419 7.52 6.91 9.45
C ASP A 419 6.34 7.75 9.95
N GLU A 420 6.21 8.96 9.40
CA GLU A 420 5.23 9.96 9.83
C GLU A 420 5.18 10.18 11.35
N ALA A 421 6.34 10.22 12.00
CA ALA A 421 6.45 10.28 13.47
C ALA A 421 5.70 11.46 14.09
N TYR A 422 5.52 12.56 13.34
CA TYR A 422 4.71 13.71 13.75
C TYR A 422 3.26 13.35 14.10
N ALA A 423 2.73 12.26 13.55
CA ALA A 423 1.41 11.75 13.89
C ALA A 423 1.32 11.34 15.37
N LEU A 424 2.42 11.00 16.06
CA LEU A 424 2.43 10.63 17.47
C LEU A 424 2.19 11.81 18.42
N ALA A 425 2.45 13.06 18.00
CA ALA A 425 2.31 14.26 18.83
C ALA A 425 0.97 15.01 18.66
N ARG A 426 -0.06 14.38 18.07
CA ARG A 426 -1.39 15.01 17.93
C ARG A 426 -2.01 15.29 19.30
N THR A 427 -2.38 16.54 19.56
CA THR A 427 -2.89 17.07 20.84
C THR A 427 -4.42 17.12 20.97
N ASN A 428 -5.18 16.61 20.00
CA ASN A 428 -6.62 16.87 19.87
C ASN A 428 -7.57 15.72 20.28
N ASP A 429 -7.13 14.79 21.12
CA ASP A 429 -8.06 13.86 21.78
C ASP A 429 -8.13 14.19 23.28
N ASP A 430 -9.23 14.81 23.71
CA ASP A 430 -9.63 14.84 25.12
C ASP A 430 -9.96 13.38 25.54
N SER A 431 -8.94 12.67 26.07
CA SER A 431 -9.00 11.61 27.11
C SER A 431 -8.02 10.44 26.96
N LYS A 432 -7.13 10.38 25.96
CA LYS A 432 -6.17 9.26 25.85
C LYS A 432 -4.73 9.66 25.50
N ASP A 433 -3.87 9.64 26.51
CA ASP A 433 -2.42 9.96 26.53
C ASP A 433 -1.52 9.07 25.63
N PHE A 434 -2.05 8.27 24.72
CA PHE A 434 -1.28 7.17 24.10
C PHE A 434 -0.12 7.62 23.23
N GLY A 435 -0.27 8.67 22.41
CA GLY A 435 0.85 9.16 21.58
C GLY A 435 2.00 9.73 22.43
N ARG A 436 1.66 10.38 23.55
CA ARG A 436 2.62 10.89 24.51
C ARG A 436 3.32 9.76 25.28
N GLU A 437 2.57 8.72 25.63
CA GLU A 437 3.09 7.49 26.25
C GLU A 437 4.14 6.82 25.34
N VAL A 438 3.89 6.73 24.03
CA VAL A 438 4.89 6.23 23.06
C VAL A 438 6.18 7.06 23.12
N ILE A 439 6.06 8.39 23.06
CA ILE A 439 7.21 9.31 23.09
C ILE A 439 7.99 9.16 24.41
N GLU A 440 7.31 9.06 25.55
CA GLU A 440 7.93 8.92 26.85
C GLU A 440 8.70 7.60 26.98
N ILE A 441 8.15 6.50 26.47
CA ILE A 441 8.82 5.18 26.44
C ILE A 441 10.05 5.24 25.52
N LEU A 442 9.94 5.82 24.33
CA LEU A 442 11.07 5.99 23.42
C LEU A 442 12.17 6.85 24.04
N VAL A 443 11.83 7.98 24.68
CA VAL A 443 12.82 8.84 25.35
C VAL A 443 13.50 8.12 26.51
N LYS A 444 12.75 7.29 27.26
CA LYS A 444 13.31 6.47 28.33
C LYS A 444 14.29 5.43 27.78
N GLU A 445 13.93 4.75 26.70
CA GLU A 445 14.79 3.76 26.04
C GLU A 445 16.06 4.40 25.46
N MET A 446 15.93 5.56 24.80
CA MET A 446 17.08 6.33 24.29
C MET A 446 18.00 6.86 25.39
N SER A 447 17.52 6.99 26.64
CA SER A 447 18.32 7.54 27.74
C SER A 447 18.96 6.44 28.60
N ASN A 448 18.17 5.42 28.97
CA ASN A 448 18.52 4.43 29.99
C ASN A 448 18.29 2.98 29.54
N GLY A 449 18.00 2.77 28.25
CA GLY A 449 17.79 1.44 27.70
C GLY A 449 19.08 0.60 27.71
N PRO A 450 18.99 -0.70 27.38
CA PRO A 450 20.12 -1.61 27.29
C PRO A 450 21.16 -1.21 26.22
N GLY A 451 20.84 -0.24 25.35
CA GLY A 451 21.60 0.11 24.16
C GLY A 451 21.25 -0.79 22.96
N ASP A 452 22.16 -0.84 21.99
CA ASP A 452 22.01 -1.68 20.78
C ASP A 452 20.75 -1.36 19.94
N LEU A 453 20.43 -0.07 19.82
CA LEU A 453 19.26 0.42 19.08
C LEU A 453 19.52 1.82 18.51
N ALA A 454 19.24 2.00 17.22
CA ALA A 454 19.11 3.32 16.61
C ALA A 454 17.62 3.63 16.40
N VAL A 455 17.21 4.87 16.68
CA VAL A 455 15.82 5.32 16.46
C VAL A 455 15.85 6.42 15.41
N ILE A 456 15.16 6.20 14.29
CA ILE A 456 15.06 7.16 13.19
C ILE A 456 13.61 7.58 13.05
N MET A 457 13.35 8.87 13.18
CA MET A 457 11.99 9.45 13.06
C MET A 457 11.90 10.23 11.76
N ALA A 458 10.98 9.84 10.88
CA ALA A 458 10.81 10.44 9.55
C ALA A 458 9.50 11.21 9.44
N GLY A 459 9.50 12.27 8.64
CA GLY A 459 8.28 13.00 8.31
C GLY A 459 8.51 14.29 7.53
N TYR A 460 7.43 15.04 7.32
CA TYR A 460 7.47 16.30 6.61
C TYR A 460 8.19 17.39 7.42
N PRO A 461 8.95 18.30 6.77
CA PRO A 461 9.80 19.25 7.48
C PRO A 461 9.09 20.14 8.50
N LYS A 462 7.89 20.66 8.18
CA LYS A 462 7.16 21.58 9.07
C LYS A 462 6.58 20.84 10.26
N GLU A 463 5.96 19.68 10.01
CA GLU A 463 5.26 18.82 10.95
C GLU A 463 6.25 18.20 11.95
N MET A 464 7.41 17.76 11.47
CA MET A 464 8.48 17.23 12.33
C MET A 464 9.08 18.29 13.24
N LYS A 465 9.10 19.57 12.83
CA LYS A 465 9.53 20.67 13.70
C LYS A 465 8.60 20.80 14.90
N TYR A 466 7.27 20.78 14.67
CA TYR A 466 6.28 20.78 15.76
C TYR A 466 6.39 19.55 16.64
N PHE A 467 6.58 18.36 16.05
CA PHE A 467 6.78 17.11 16.77
C PHE A 467 7.99 17.16 17.72
N LEU A 468 9.14 17.67 17.27
CA LEU A 468 10.33 17.78 18.11
C LEU A 468 10.18 18.80 19.24
N ASP A 469 9.40 19.86 19.02
CA ASP A 469 9.11 20.86 20.04
C ASP A 469 8.03 20.39 21.03
N SER A 470 7.29 19.30 20.73
CA SER A 470 6.25 18.73 21.61
C SER A 470 6.81 18.09 22.88
N ASN A 471 8.04 17.57 22.85
CA ASN A 471 8.70 16.96 24.00
C ASN A 471 10.19 17.35 24.05
N PRO A 472 10.61 18.16 25.05
CA PRO A 472 12.01 18.55 25.21
C PRO A 472 13.00 17.37 25.33
N GLY A 473 12.53 16.20 25.77
CA GLY A 473 13.30 14.96 25.81
C GLY A 473 13.80 14.54 24.42
N LEU A 474 12.96 14.63 23.38
CA LEU A 474 13.35 14.28 22.01
C LEU A 474 14.50 15.17 21.52
N LYS A 475 14.35 16.49 21.65
CA LYS A 475 15.35 17.50 21.24
C LYS A 475 16.69 17.35 21.97
N SER A 476 16.65 16.83 23.20
CA SER A 476 17.84 16.58 23.99
C SER A 476 18.61 15.33 23.54
N ARG A 477 17.93 14.26 23.10
CA ARG A 477 18.57 12.96 22.77
C ARG A 477 18.87 12.81 21.28
N ILE A 478 18.12 13.50 20.42
CA ILE A 478 18.32 13.50 18.97
C ILE A 478 19.23 14.68 18.58
N LYS A 479 20.42 14.38 18.06
CA LYS A 479 21.37 15.39 17.56
C LYS A 479 21.65 15.30 16.06
N LEU A 480 21.23 14.22 15.41
CA LEU A 480 21.45 13.99 13.99
C LEU A 480 20.20 14.37 13.20
N TYR A 481 20.36 15.26 12.23
CA TYR A 481 19.27 15.81 11.42
C TYR A 481 19.65 15.72 9.94
N TYR A 482 18.88 14.93 9.19
CA TYR A 482 19.05 14.69 7.76
C TYR A 482 17.89 15.31 7.01
N GLU A 483 18.20 16.20 6.07
CA GLU A 483 17.21 16.83 5.20
C GLU A 483 17.30 16.17 3.82
N PHE A 484 16.16 15.68 3.35
CA PHE A 484 15.99 14.98 2.09
C PHE A 484 15.24 15.93 1.14
N PRO A 485 15.96 16.70 0.30
CA PRO A 485 15.33 17.57 -0.67
C PRO A 485 14.57 16.76 -1.73
N ASP A 486 13.66 17.43 -2.44
CA ASP A 486 13.08 16.84 -3.65
C ASP A 486 14.18 16.57 -4.67
N TYR A 487 14.08 15.44 -5.38
CA TYR A 487 14.99 15.12 -6.47
C TYR A 487 14.84 16.12 -7.62
N LEU A 488 15.97 16.53 -8.18
CA LEU A 488 16.02 17.37 -9.37
C LEU A 488 15.44 16.62 -10.58
N PRO A 489 14.96 17.32 -11.62
CA PRO A 489 14.42 16.68 -12.82
C PRO A 489 15.38 15.68 -13.48
N GLN A 490 16.68 15.96 -13.47
CA GLN A 490 17.68 15.02 -13.99
C GLN A 490 17.76 13.75 -13.14
N GLU A 491 17.79 13.90 -11.81
CA GLU A 491 17.81 12.78 -10.86
C GLU A 491 16.54 11.93 -10.95
N LEU A 492 15.37 12.57 -11.07
CA LEU A 492 14.09 11.88 -11.29
C LEU A 492 14.11 11.10 -12.61
N TYR A 493 14.74 11.62 -13.65
CA TYR A 493 14.88 10.92 -14.93
C TYR A 493 15.84 9.73 -14.82
N GLU A 494 16.97 9.86 -14.13
CA GLU A 494 17.87 8.73 -13.83
C GLU A 494 17.15 7.63 -13.02
N ILE A 495 16.30 8.01 -12.06
CA ILE A 495 15.45 7.06 -11.32
C ILE A 495 14.47 6.36 -12.27
N ALA A 496 13.96 7.07 -13.28
CA ALA A 496 13.06 6.49 -14.28
C ALA A 496 13.78 5.46 -15.16
N GLU A 497 15.02 5.74 -15.56
CA GLU A 497 15.85 4.80 -16.32
C GLU A 497 16.20 3.56 -15.50
N PHE A 498 16.52 3.74 -14.22
CA PHE A 498 16.72 2.64 -13.28
C PHE A 498 15.46 1.76 -13.17
N ALA A 499 14.30 2.37 -12.92
CA ALA A 499 13.02 1.68 -12.81
C ALA A 499 12.61 0.96 -14.11
N ALA A 500 12.90 1.56 -15.27
CA ALA A 500 12.65 0.96 -16.57
C ALA A 500 13.50 -0.30 -16.77
N LYS A 501 14.81 -0.21 -16.47
CA LYS A 501 15.75 -1.33 -16.60
C LYS A 501 15.38 -2.50 -15.69
N ASP A 502 15.04 -2.21 -14.43
CA ASP A 502 14.59 -3.21 -13.46
C ASP A 502 13.35 -3.98 -13.95
N LYS A 503 12.45 -3.27 -14.63
CA LYS A 503 11.21 -3.84 -15.20
C LYS A 503 11.39 -4.43 -16.60
N GLY A 504 12.62 -4.46 -17.13
CA GLY A 504 12.93 -4.97 -18.46
C GLY A 504 12.37 -4.12 -19.61
N LEU A 505 12.18 -2.82 -19.40
CA LEU A 505 11.60 -1.89 -20.39
C LEU A 505 12.69 -1.12 -21.14
N ILE A 506 12.47 -0.91 -22.42
CA ILE A 506 13.34 -0.11 -23.30
C ILE A 506 12.50 1.03 -23.87
N PHE A 507 12.79 2.27 -23.50
CA PHE A 507 12.10 3.43 -24.05
C PHE A 507 12.73 3.85 -25.37
N HIS A 508 11.92 3.95 -26.43
CA HIS A 508 12.36 4.55 -27.69
C HIS A 508 12.72 6.04 -27.49
N GLU A 509 13.58 6.61 -28.33
CA GLU A 509 14.13 7.97 -28.12
C GLU A 509 13.04 9.05 -27.98
N GLU A 510 11.97 8.96 -28.75
CA GLU A 510 10.83 9.89 -28.66
C GLU A 510 10.05 9.73 -27.34
N ALA A 511 9.95 8.48 -26.84
CA ALA A 511 9.31 8.18 -25.56
C ALA A 511 10.14 8.70 -24.38
N LYS A 512 11.49 8.62 -24.47
CA LYS A 512 12.40 9.23 -23.49
C LYS A 512 12.23 10.73 -23.40
N GLN A 513 12.13 11.42 -24.54
CA GLN A 513 11.89 12.87 -24.57
C GLN A 513 10.54 13.24 -23.94
N ALA A 514 9.49 12.49 -24.25
CA ALA A 514 8.18 12.69 -23.64
C ALA A 514 8.21 12.48 -22.12
N LEU A 515 8.90 11.43 -21.67
CA LEU A 515 9.08 11.13 -20.24
C LEU A 515 9.84 12.25 -19.52
N HIS A 516 10.91 12.76 -20.11
CA HIS A 516 11.67 13.89 -19.57
C HIS A 516 10.80 15.16 -19.45
N HIS A 517 10.00 15.46 -20.48
CA HIS A 517 9.05 16.59 -20.44
C HIS A 517 7.99 16.42 -19.34
N LEU A 518 7.48 15.21 -19.18
CA LEU A 518 6.48 14.84 -18.17
C LEU A 518 7.04 15.07 -16.75
N ILE A 519 8.24 14.57 -16.47
CA ILE A 519 8.95 14.77 -15.19
C ILE A 519 9.20 16.26 -14.92
N LEU A 520 9.68 17.00 -15.93
CA LEU A 520 10.02 18.41 -15.80
C LEU A 520 8.78 19.29 -15.54
N ASN A 521 7.64 18.97 -16.16
CA ASN A 521 6.38 19.66 -15.90
C ASN A 521 5.88 19.39 -14.48
N ALA A 522 5.89 18.13 -14.04
CA ALA A 522 5.48 17.76 -12.69
C ALA A 522 6.36 18.41 -11.61
N TYR A 523 7.67 18.49 -11.84
CA TYR A 523 8.59 19.18 -10.93
C TYR A 523 8.33 20.69 -10.85
N ARG A 524 7.90 21.33 -11.95
CA ARG A 524 7.55 22.77 -11.98
C ARG A 524 6.25 23.08 -11.24
N SER A 525 5.28 22.18 -11.27
CA SER A 525 3.99 22.33 -10.60
C SER A 525 3.95 21.70 -9.21
N ARG A 526 5.10 21.27 -8.67
CA ARG A 526 5.17 20.53 -7.42
C ARG A 526 4.80 21.38 -6.21
N ASP A 527 4.28 20.72 -5.18
CA ASP A 527 4.03 21.30 -3.88
C ASP A 527 4.72 20.49 -2.78
N ASN A 528 4.39 20.75 -1.52
CA ASN A 528 5.01 20.11 -0.36
C ASN A 528 4.59 18.63 -0.18
N THR A 529 3.79 18.08 -1.11
CA THR A 529 3.34 16.68 -1.09
C THR A 529 3.87 15.87 -2.28
N PHE A 530 4.79 16.46 -3.05
CA PHE A 530 5.34 15.84 -4.26
C PHE A 530 5.98 14.47 -3.99
N GLY A 531 5.55 13.46 -4.76
CA GLY A 531 5.88 12.06 -4.53
C GLY A 531 7.28 11.60 -4.96
N ASN A 532 8.09 12.47 -5.58
CA ASN A 532 9.48 12.21 -5.95
C ASN A 532 9.68 10.86 -6.66
N ALA A 533 10.50 9.94 -6.14
CA ALA A 533 10.72 8.63 -6.77
C ALA A 533 9.42 7.83 -6.91
N ARG A 534 8.48 7.92 -5.94
CA ARG A 534 7.17 7.23 -6.05
C ARG A 534 6.40 7.70 -7.28
N PHE A 535 6.47 9.00 -7.58
CA PHE A 535 5.86 9.56 -8.78
C PHE A 535 6.51 9.01 -10.06
N VAL A 536 7.84 8.90 -10.09
CA VAL A 536 8.57 8.34 -11.23
C VAL A 536 8.26 6.86 -11.45
N PHE A 537 8.26 6.05 -10.38
CA PHE A 537 7.87 4.64 -10.46
C PHE A 537 6.45 4.46 -11.01
N ASP A 538 5.50 5.29 -10.57
CA ASP A 538 4.11 5.30 -11.08
C ASP A 538 4.04 5.63 -12.58
N ILE A 539 4.82 6.60 -13.06
CA ILE A 539 4.88 6.91 -14.50
C ILE A 539 5.42 5.73 -15.30
N VAL A 540 6.50 5.10 -14.84
CA VAL A 540 7.10 3.93 -15.52
C VAL A 540 6.13 2.75 -15.52
N ASP A 541 5.38 2.53 -14.44
CA ASP A 541 4.32 1.52 -14.38
C ASP A 541 3.18 1.81 -15.37
N LYS A 542 2.72 3.06 -15.44
CA LYS A 542 1.70 3.46 -16.41
C LYS A 542 2.19 3.27 -17.85
N ALA A 543 3.45 3.59 -18.14
CA ALA A 543 4.06 3.32 -19.44
C ALA A 543 4.05 1.82 -19.78
N LYS A 544 4.38 0.96 -18.82
CA LYS A 544 4.33 -0.51 -18.98
C LYS A 544 2.91 -1.03 -19.22
N ILE A 545 1.93 -0.51 -18.50
CA ILE A 545 0.52 -0.87 -18.70
C ILE A 545 0.07 -0.49 -20.11
N ASN A 546 0.40 0.73 -20.55
CA ASN A 546 0.05 1.20 -21.89
C ASN A 546 0.73 0.37 -22.99
N LEU A 547 2.01 0.01 -22.80
CA LEU A 547 2.73 -0.95 -23.64
C LEU A 547 1.97 -2.27 -23.75
N GLY A 548 1.57 -2.85 -22.61
CA GLY A 548 0.83 -4.11 -22.58
C GLY A 548 -0.51 -4.02 -23.33
N ILE A 549 -1.26 -2.95 -23.12
CA ILE A 549 -2.53 -2.70 -23.82
C ILE A 549 -2.29 -2.57 -25.33
N ARG A 550 -1.29 -1.81 -25.76
CA ARG A 550 -0.92 -1.62 -27.17
C ARG A 550 -0.53 -2.94 -27.82
N VAL A 551 0.32 -3.73 -27.18
CA VAL A 551 0.80 -5.03 -27.67
C VAL A 551 -0.36 -6.02 -27.83
N ILE A 552 -1.22 -6.16 -26.81
CA ILE A 552 -2.36 -7.08 -26.88
C ILE A 552 -3.38 -6.61 -27.94
N SER A 553 -3.66 -5.31 -28.01
CA SER A 553 -4.62 -4.75 -28.97
C SER A 553 -4.15 -4.85 -30.43
N SER A 554 -2.86 -5.07 -30.67
CA SER A 554 -2.31 -5.26 -32.01
C SER A 554 -2.70 -6.61 -32.64
N GLY A 555 -3.16 -7.58 -31.84
CA GLY A 555 -3.56 -8.92 -32.30
C GLY A 555 -2.40 -9.84 -32.73
N HIS A 556 -1.15 -9.37 -32.69
CA HIS A 556 0.05 -10.10 -33.11
C HIS A 556 1.04 -10.29 -31.94
N ALA A 557 0.55 -10.30 -30.70
CA ALA A 557 1.39 -10.42 -29.51
C ALA A 557 2.25 -11.70 -29.51
N ASP A 558 1.71 -12.80 -30.05
CA ASP A 558 2.39 -14.10 -30.15
C ASP A 558 3.54 -14.11 -31.18
N GLU A 559 3.60 -13.11 -32.07
CA GLU A 559 4.63 -12.98 -33.11
C GLU A 559 5.81 -12.09 -32.66
N LEU A 560 5.68 -11.40 -31.51
CA LEU A 560 6.70 -10.49 -31.00
C LEU A 560 7.75 -11.24 -30.17
N GLY A 561 9.03 -10.98 -30.47
CA GLY A 561 10.14 -11.41 -29.62
C GLY A 561 10.27 -10.60 -28.34
N ALA A 562 11.22 -10.97 -27.48
CA ALA A 562 11.45 -10.31 -26.18
C ALA A 562 11.64 -8.79 -26.29
N GLU A 563 12.33 -8.31 -27.33
CA GLU A 563 12.52 -6.87 -27.57
C GLU A 563 11.19 -6.15 -27.86
N GLY A 564 10.32 -6.72 -28.69
CA GLY A 564 9.02 -6.12 -29.03
C GLY A 564 8.04 -6.07 -27.85
N LEU A 565 8.18 -7.00 -26.90
CA LEU A 565 7.41 -7.02 -25.64
C LEU A 565 7.96 -6.05 -24.58
N SER A 566 9.13 -5.46 -24.83
CA SER A 566 9.85 -4.60 -23.89
C SER A 566 9.90 -3.13 -24.33
N GLU A 567 9.59 -2.84 -25.60
CA GLU A 567 9.80 -1.53 -26.22
C GLU A 567 8.62 -0.56 -26.00
N VAL A 568 8.83 0.46 -25.16
CA VAL A 568 7.88 1.56 -24.90
C VAL A 568 8.01 2.63 -25.99
N SER A 569 6.90 2.94 -26.67
CA SER A 569 6.87 4.00 -27.70
C SER A 569 6.30 5.31 -27.17
N LEU A 570 6.35 6.36 -28.00
CA LEU A 570 5.82 7.68 -27.69
C LEU A 570 4.34 7.64 -27.25
N GLY A 571 3.51 6.82 -27.90
CA GLY A 571 2.08 6.72 -27.60
C GLY A 571 1.81 6.18 -26.19
N ASP A 572 2.68 5.33 -25.67
CA ASP A 572 2.55 4.77 -24.32
C ASP A 572 2.85 5.79 -23.23
N VAL A 573 3.66 6.82 -23.54
CA VAL A 573 4.06 7.87 -22.61
C VAL A 573 3.12 9.09 -22.71
N GLN A 574 2.69 9.46 -23.91
CA GLN A 574 1.80 10.62 -24.12
C GLN A 574 0.40 10.42 -23.51
N THR A 575 -0.03 9.18 -23.39
CA THR A 575 -1.32 8.81 -22.78
C THR A 575 -1.25 8.78 -21.26
N ILE A 576 -0.05 8.89 -20.66
CA ILE A 576 0.12 8.93 -19.22
C ILE A 576 -0.41 10.24 -18.68
N GLN A 577 -1.49 10.12 -17.92
CA GLN A 577 -2.08 11.24 -17.19
C GLN A 577 -1.38 11.34 -15.82
N ILE A 578 -0.63 12.42 -15.62
CA ILE A 578 0.10 12.73 -14.37
C ILE A 578 -0.86 13.13 -13.25
N GLU A 579 -1.91 13.86 -13.60
CA GLU A 579 -3.03 14.07 -12.70
C GLU A 579 -4.03 12.95 -12.95
N PRO A 580 -4.86 12.57 -11.96
CA PRO A 580 -6.18 12.14 -12.36
C PRO A 580 -6.70 13.29 -13.24
N MET A 581 -6.95 13.05 -14.53
CA MET A 581 -8.21 13.56 -15.01
C MET A 581 -9.18 13.07 -13.94
N LYS A 582 -9.72 14.00 -13.15
CA LYS A 582 -10.95 13.73 -12.41
C LYS A 582 -11.92 13.40 -13.53
N ASN A 583 -11.88 12.16 -14.01
CA ASN A 583 -12.94 11.47 -14.70
C ASN A 583 -14.01 11.39 -13.64
N ARG A 584 -14.64 12.55 -13.40
CA ARG A 584 -15.91 12.61 -12.73
C ARG A 584 -16.77 11.67 -13.54
N PRO A 585 -17.47 10.73 -12.90
CA PRO A 585 -18.44 9.92 -13.62
C PRO A 585 -19.25 10.89 -14.49
N LYS A 586 -19.43 10.58 -15.79
CA LYS A 586 -20.43 11.26 -16.59
C LYS A 586 -21.78 10.84 -16.00
N ILE A 587 -22.17 11.49 -14.91
CA ILE A 587 -23.43 11.24 -14.24
C ILE A 587 -24.49 11.72 -15.22
N PRO A 588 -25.34 10.82 -15.74
CA PRO A 588 -26.43 11.22 -16.60
C PRO A 588 -27.37 12.12 -15.80
N VAL A 589 -27.96 13.11 -16.47
CA VAL A 589 -28.95 14.00 -15.85
C VAL A 589 -30.14 13.16 -15.38
N ASP A 590 -30.43 13.21 -14.08
CA ASP A 590 -31.64 12.63 -13.50
C ASP A 590 -32.79 13.61 -13.71
N GLN A 591 -33.47 13.45 -14.84
CA GLN A 591 -34.57 14.31 -15.24
C GLN A 591 -35.74 14.28 -14.24
N LYS A 592 -35.99 13.12 -13.62
CA LYS A 592 -37.07 12.96 -12.64
C LYS A 592 -36.76 13.74 -11.36
N LEU A 593 -35.56 13.56 -10.81
CA LEU A 593 -35.14 14.30 -9.62
C LEU A 593 -35.09 15.81 -9.87
N LEU A 594 -34.70 16.23 -11.07
CA LEU A 594 -34.68 17.64 -11.45
C LEU A 594 -36.08 18.25 -11.45
N GLU A 595 -37.05 17.58 -12.07
CA GLU A 595 -38.44 18.03 -12.13
C GLU A 595 -39.07 18.09 -10.72
N GLU A 596 -38.90 17.05 -9.91
CA GLU A 596 -39.38 17.02 -8.51
C GLU A 596 -38.79 18.16 -7.68
N THR A 597 -37.48 18.41 -7.81
CA THR A 597 -36.79 19.44 -7.03
C THR A 597 -37.14 20.87 -7.50
N LEU A 598 -37.40 21.06 -8.79
CA LEU A 598 -37.87 22.35 -9.32
C LEU A 598 -39.33 22.64 -8.93
N LEU A 599 -40.18 21.60 -8.83
CA LEU A 599 -41.53 21.75 -8.29
C LEU A 599 -41.47 22.21 -6.83
N GLU A 600 -40.66 21.56 -6.00
CA GLU A 600 -40.45 21.96 -4.60
C GLU A 600 -39.98 23.41 -4.47
N LEU A 601 -39.05 23.86 -5.33
CA LEU A 601 -38.63 25.26 -5.39
C LEU A 601 -39.79 26.21 -5.72
N ASN A 602 -40.62 25.84 -6.70
CA ASN A 602 -41.73 26.67 -7.15
C ASN A 602 -42.85 26.78 -6.10
N GLU A 603 -43.06 25.73 -5.29
CA GLU A 603 -44.02 25.69 -4.17
C GLU A 603 -43.62 26.55 -2.97
N LEU A 604 -42.36 26.98 -2.85
CA LEU A 604 -41.95 27.92 -1.80
C LEU A 604 -42.71 29.24 -1.94
N ILE A 605 -43.15 29.83 -0.84
CA ILE A 605 -43.84 31.13 -0.86
C ILE A 605 -42.81 32.25 -1.06
N GLY A 606 -43.13 33.22 -1.91
CA GLY A 606 -42.29 34.40 -2.20
C GLY A 606 -41.01 34.11 -3.01
N ILE A 607 -39.97 34.93 -2.78
CA ILE A 607 -38.63 34.88 -3.40
C ILE A 607 -38.57 34.76 -4.94
N PRO A 608 -39.39 35.54 -5.70
CA PRO A 608 -39.54 35.36 -7.14
C PRO A 608 -38.24 35.60 -7.94
N GLN A 609 -37.40 36.54 -7.50
CA GLN A 609 -36.12 36.82 -8.14
C GLN A 609 -35.15 35.63 -8.00
N VAL A 610 -35.04 35.07 -6.80
CA VAL A 610 -34.19 33.89 -6.52
C VAL A 610 -34.64 32.68 -7.34
N LYS A 611 -35.96 32.43 -7.42
CA LYS A 611 -36.51 31.36 -8.26
C LYS A 611 -36.09 31.53 -9.72
N LYS A 612 -36.21 32.75 -10.26
CA LYS A 612 -35.81 33.07 -11.63
C LYS A 612 -34.32 32.79 -11.86
N GLU A 613 -33.45 33.26 -10.98
CA GLU A 613 -31.99 33.07 -11.11
C GLU A 613 -31.59 31.58 -11.07
N ILE A 614 -32.26 30.76 -10.27
CA ILE A 614 -32.04 29.32 -10.23
C ILE A 614 -32.50 28.66 -11.54
N HIS A 615 -33.67 29.04 -12.06
CA HIS A 615 -34.15 28.54 -13.37
C HIS A 615 -33.18 28.92 -14.51
N ASP A 616 -32.69 30.16 -14.52
CA ASP A 616 -31.70 30.62 -15.50
C ASP A 616 -30.39 29.81 -15.40
N LEU A 617 -29.95 29.50 -14.17
CA LEU A 617 -28.78 28.64 -13.93
C LEU A 617 -28.99 27.22 -14.50
N VAL A 618 -30.14 26.60 -14.24
CA VAL A 618 -30.47 25.27 -14.78
C VAL A 618 -30.40 25.28 -16.31
N GLN A 619 -30.96 26.31 -16.95
CA GLN A 619 -30.93 26.43 -18.41
C GLN A 619 -29.50 26.57 -18.96
N VAL A 620 -28.66 27.39 -18.32
CA VAL A 620 -27.26 27.57 -18.72
C VAL A 620 -26.48 26.26 -18.60
N VAL A 621 -26.66 25.52 -17.50
CA VAL A 621 -25.99 24.23 -17.29
C VAL A 621 -26.44 23.21 -18.34
N GLN A 622 -27.75 23.08 -18.56
CA GLN A 622 -28.31 22.15 -19.56
C GLN A 622 -27.84 22.47 -20.97
N TYR A 623 -27.77 23.77 -21.34
CA TYR A 623 -27.25 24.20 -22.63
C TYR A 623 -25.78 23.83 -22.82
N ALA A 624 -24.94 24.11 -21.82
CA ALA A 624 -23.52 23.80 -21.87
C ALA A 624 -23.25 22.28 -21.96
N GLN A 625 -24.02 21.47 -21.23
CA GLN A 625 -23.97 20.01 -21.33
C GLN A 625 -24.36 19.50 -22.73
N ARG A 626 -25.45 20.03 -23.32
CA ARG A 626 -25.86 19.69 -24.71
C ARG A 626 -24.82 20.12 -25.74
N ALA A 627 -24.13 21.24 -25.50
CA ALA A 627 -23.07 21.76 -26.36
C ALA A 627 -21.72 21.03 -26.17
N GLY A 628 -21.66 19.99 -25.33
CA GLY A 628 -20.42 19.26 -25.04
C GLY A 628 -19.36 20.09 -24.30
N LYS A 629 -19.76 21.22 -23.69
CA LYS A 629 -18.87 22.12 -22.96
C LYS A 629 -18.89 21.80 -21.47
N HIS A 630 -17.72 21.81 -20.83
CA HIS A 630 -17.62 21.64 -19.38
C HIS A 630 -17.98 22.94 -18.66
N VAL A 631 -19.20 23.01 -18.11
CA VAL A 631 -19.69 24.14 -17.27
C VAL A 631 -18.70 24.53 -16.18
N LEU A 632 -18.06 23.52 -15.58
CA LEU A 632 -17.19 23.65 -14.42
C LEU A 632 -15.83 24.29 -14.75
N ASN A 633 -15.48 24.41 -16.04
CA ASN A 633 -14.28 25.13 -16.47
C ASN A 633 -14.55 26.64 -16.62
N GLN A 634 -15.81 27.04 -16.80
CA GLN A 634 -16.20 28.43 -17.06
C GLN A 634 -16.78 29.15 -15.84
N TYR A 635 -17.38 28.41 -14.90
CA TYR A 635 -18.04 28.98 -13.71
C TYR A 635 -17.50 28.34 -12.43
N TYR A 636 -17.51 29.10 -11.33
CA TYR A 636 -17.09 28.61 -10.02
C TYR A 636 -18.27 28.05 -9.21
N LEU A 637 -19.50 28.49 -9.48
CA LEU A 637 -20.76 28.00 -8.88
C LEU A 637 -20.83 28.12 -7.34
N HIS A 638 -19.83 28.70 -6.70
CA HIS A 638 -19.89 29.15 -5.31
C HIS A 638 -20.85 30.35 -5.23
N THR A 639 -21.75 30.33 -4.26
CA THR A 639 -22.91 31.25 -4.25
C THR A 639 -23.03 31.98 -2.92
N VAL A 640 -23.30 33.28 -2.99
CA VAL A 640 -23.54 34.14 -1.82
C VAL A 640 -25.04 34.33 -1.64
N PHE A 641 -25.56 34.12 -0.43
CA PHE A 641 -26.96 34.29 -0.07
C PHE A 641 -27.10 35.52 0.84
N LEU A 642 -27.71 36.58 0.33
CA LEU A 642 -27.90 37.85 1.04
C LEU A 642 -29.35 37.98 1.50
N GLY A 643 -29.59 38.28 2.77
CA GLY A 643 -30.93 38.66 3.25
C GLY A 643 -31.13 38.45 4.74
N ASN A 644 -32.26 38.93 5.25
CA ASN A 644 -32.58 38.86 6.68
C ASN A 644 -32.88 37.43 7.17
N PRO A 645 -32.84 37.14 8.49
CA PRO A 645 -33.16 35.84 9.05
C PRO A 645 -34.57 35.42 8.69
N GLY A 646 -34.79 34.13 8.45
CA GLY A 646 -36.12 33.61 8.16
C GLY A 646 -36.64 33.89 6.75
N THR A 647 -35.81 34.32 5.80
CA THR A 647 -36.18 34.49 4.37
C THR A 647 -35.99 33.22 3.52
N GLY A 648 -35.59 32.09 4.11
CA GLY A 648 -35.48 30.79 3.42
C GLY A 648 -34.11 30.44 2.81
N LYS A 649 -33.04 31.18 3.13
CA LYS A 649 -31.67 30.95 2.60
C LYS A 649 -31.20 29.48 2.67
N SER A 650 -31.20 28.88 3.87
CA SER A 650 -30.75 27.50 4.06
C SER A 650 -31.64 26.47 3.37
N THR A 651 -32.95 26.74 3.29
CA THR A 651 -33.91 25.89 2.56
C THR A 651 -33.58 25.87 1.07
N VAL A 652 -33.38 27.05 0.47
CA VAL A 652 -33.04 27.16 -0.96
C VAL A 652 -31.65 26.60 -1.26
N ALA A 653 -30.67 26.78 -0.37
CA ALA A 653 -29.35 26.17 -0.49
C ALA A 653 -29.42 24.65 -0.63
N ARG A 654 -30.26 23.99 0.16
CA ARG A 654 -30.47 22.54 0.11
C ARG A 654 -31.13 22.08 -1.20
N ILE A 655 -32.08 22.88 -1.71
CA ILE A 655 -32.71 22.63 -3.02
C ILE A 655 -31.68 22.76 -4.14
N ILE A 656 -30.83 23.80 -4.14
CA ILE A 656 -29.79 23.99 -5.15
C ILE A 656 -28.78 22.82 -5.14
N ALA A 657 -28.38 22.33 -3.96
CA ALA A 657 -27.49 21.17 -3.85
C ALA A 657 -28.08 19.92 -4.54
N ARG A 658 -29.39 19.69 -4.38
CA ARG A 658 -30.12 18.61 -5.07
C ARG A 658 -30.27 18.85 -6.57
N ILE A 659 -30.49 20.09 -7.00
CA ILE A 659 -30.50 20.45 -8.43
C ILE A 659 -29.15 20.14 -9.07
N PHE A 660 -28.04 20.48 -8.42
CA PHE A 660 -26.69 20.16 -8.92
C PHE A 660 -26.42 18.66 -9.02
N LYS A 661 -26.95 17.87 -8.09
CA LYS A 661 -26.93 16.40 -8.20
C LYS A 661 -27.75 15.91 -9.40
N ALA A 662 -28.98 16.41 -9.55
CA ALA A 662 -29.87 16.02 -10.64
C ALA A 662 -29.27 16.35 -12.01
N LEU A 663 -28.55 17.47 -12.11
CA LEU A 663 -27.82 17.88 -13.32
C LEU A 663 -26.49 17.12 -13.51
N GLY A 664 -26.12 16.19 -12.64
CA GLY A 664 -24.86 15.45 -12.73
C GLY A 664 -23.60 16.29 -12.50
N ILE A 665 -23.75 17.45 -11.84
CA ILE A 665 -22.62 18.33 -11.47
C ILE A 665 -21.97 17.84 -10.17
N LEU A 666 -22.79 17.41 -9.20
CA LEU A 666 -22.37 16.85 -7.91
C LEU A 666 -22.74 15.36 -7.84
N GLU A 667 -21.91 14.58 -7.13
CA GLU A 667 -22.12 13.14 -6.97
C GLU A 667 -23.25 12.81 -5.98
N ARG A 668 -23.32 13.51 -4.85
CA ARG A 668 -24.20 13.18 -3.72
C ARG A 668 -25.27 14.23 -3.46
N GLY A 669 -24.96 15.51 -3.67
CA GLY A 669 -25.90 16.64 -3.50
C GLY A 669 -26.34 16.90 -2.06
N HIS A 670 -25.61 16.38 -1.06
CA HIS A 670 -25.86 16.67 0.34
C HIS A 670 -25.32 18.05 0.73
N MET A 671 -25.82 18.59 1.84
CA MET A 671 -25.40 19.89 2.37
C MET A 671 -24.83 19.70 3.77
N VAL A 672 -23.62 20.22 4.00
CA VAL A 672 -22.97 20.29 5.31
C VAL A 672 -23.09 21.71 5.81
N GLU A 673 -23.87 21.92 6.88
CA GLU A 673 -24.11 23.23 7.47
C GLU A 673 -23.11 23.52 8.59
N THR A 674 -22.54 24.73 8.60
CA THR A 674 -21.59 25.18 9.62
C THR A 674 -21.67 26.70 9.79
N ASP A 675 -21.07 27.22 10.86
CA ASP A 675 -20.95 28.64 11.17
C ASP A 675 -19.49 28.97 11.60
N ARG A 676 -19.24 30.16 12.15
CA ARG A 676 -17.92 30.51 12.68
C ARG A 676 -17.43 29.55 13.77
N GLN A 677 -18.30 29.09 14.67
CA GLN A 677 -17.90 28.16 15.75
C GLN A 677 -17.52 26.79 15.18
N GLY A 678 -18.21 26.36 14.12
CA GLY A 678 -17.91 25.13 13.41
C GLY A 678 -16.60 25.16 12.61
N LEU A 679 -16.08 26.34 12.25
CA LEU A 679 -14.86 26.48 11.43
C LEU A 679 -13.64 27.02 12.19
N VAL A 680 -13.85 27.88 13.18
CA VAL A 680 -12.78 28.51 13.96
C VAL A 680 -12.51 27.71 15.23
N ALA A 681 -11.24 27.40 15.46
CA ALA A 681 -10.77 26.74 16.68
C ALA A 681 -10.28 27.77 17.72
N GLY A 682 -10.21 27.37 18.99
CA GLY A 682 -9.75 28.23 20.09
C GLY A 682 -8.23 28.47 20.12
N PHE A 683 -7.46 27.76 19.31
CA PHE A 683 -5.99 27.75 19.32
C PHE A 683 -5.42 28.01 17.92
N ILE A 684 -4.25 28.67 17.85
CA ILE A 684 -3.56 29.07 16.61
C ILE A 684 -3.18 27.82 15.80
N GLY A 685 -3.53 27.78 14.50
CA GLY A 685 -3.17 26.70 13.57
C GLY A 685 -4.15 25.52 13.51
N GLN A 686 -5.23 25.54 14.30
CA GLN A 686 -6.25 24.48 14.30
C GLN A 686 -7.48 24.82 13.44
N SER A 687 -7.68 26.10 13.09
CA SER A 687 -8.83 26.52 12.29
C SER A 687 -8.74 26.01 10.85
N ALA A 688 -7.53 25.90 10.28
CA ALA A 688 -7.33 25.28 8.98
C ALA A 688 -7.73 23.79 8.96
N ILE A 689 -7.42 23.04 10.01
CA ILE A 689 -7.74 21.61 10.11
C ILE A 689 -9.25 21.41 10.20
N LYS A 690 -9.90 22.12 11.13
CA LYS A 690 -11.36 22.04 11.33
C LYS A 690 -12.12 22.45 10.06
N THR A 691 -11.62 23.47 9.36
CA THR A 691 -12.16 23.88 8.05
C THR A 691 -11.96 22.80 6.99
N ALA A 692 -10.78 22.17 6.94
CA ALA A 692 -10.50 21.09 5.99
C ALA A 692 -11.39 19.86 6.23
N GLU A 693 -11.64 19.48 7.49
CA GLU A 693 -12.55 18.38 7.84
C GLU A 693 -13.98 18.66 7.38
N LYS A 694 -14.48 19.89 7.62
CA LYS A 694 -15.82 20.29 7.15
C LYS A 694 -15.93 20.33 5.63
N ILE A 695 -14.85 20.68 4.94
CA ILE A 695 -14.78 20.61 3.47
C ILE A 695 -14.79 19.15 3.01
N GLU A 696 -14.05 18.27 3.67
CA GLU A 696 -14.00 16.85 3.34
C GLU A 696 -15.37 16.17 3.50
N GLU A 697 -16.09 16.50 4.58
CA GLU A 697 -17.50 16.10 4.77
C GLU A 697 -18.40 16.59 3.60
N ALA A 698 -18.09 17.75 3.02
CA ALA A 698 -18.86 18.36 1.94
C ALA A 698 -18.48 17.88 0.52
N ILE A 699 -17.44 17.06 0.37
CA ILE A 699 -17.04 16.50 -0.93
C ILE A 699 -18.18 15.68 -1.55
N GLY A 700 -18.50 15.97 -2.81
CA GLY A 700 -19.67 15.44 -3.52
C GLY A 700 -20.97 16.20 -3.26
N GLY A 701 -20.93 17.26 -2.44
CA GLY A 701 -22.06 18.05 -1.97
C GLY A 701 -21.74 19.55 -1.89
N VAL A 702 -22.35 20.23 -0.91
CA VAL A 702 -22.22 21.67 -0.67
C VAL A 702 -21.86 21.94 0.80
N LEU A 703 -20.85 22.78 1.01
CA LEU A 703 -20.54 23.38 2.31
C LEU A 703 -21.32 24.70 2.46
N PHE A 704 -22.26 24.75 3.39
CA PHE A 704 -23.06 25.95 3.69
C PHE A 704 -22.54 26.61 4.96
N ILE A 705 -22.10 27.86 4.86
CA ILE A 705 -21.56 28.66 5.97
C ILE A 705 -22.56 29.77 6.30
N ASP A 706 -23.24 29.66 7.43
CA ASP A 706 -24.15 30.71 7.90
C ASP A 706 -23.37 31.83 8.63
N GLU A 707 -23.90 33.05 8.53
CA GLU A 707 -23.29 34.28 9.04
C GLU A 707 -21.79 34.43 8.71
N ALA A 708 -21.41 34.16 7.45
CA ALA A 708 -20.00 34.07 7.04
C ALA A 708 -19.19 35.35 7.29
N TYR A 709 -19.83 36.53 7.31
CA TYR A 709 -19.19 37.80 7.67
C TYR A 709 -18.55 37.78 9.05
N SER A 710 -19.05 36.94 9.96
CA SER A 710 -18.48 36.77 11.30
C SER A 710 -17.03 36.31 11.23
N LEU A 711 -16.60 35.58 10.18
CA LEU A 711 -15.20 35.17 9.97
C LEU A 711 -14.25 36.37 9.81
N THR A 712 -14.74 37.50 9.28
CA THR A 712 -13.92 38.71 9.07
C THR A 712 -13.98 39.73 10.19
N GLN A 713 -14.92 39.59 11.13
CA GLN A 713 -15.04 40.51 12.26
C GLN A 713 -13.95 40.24 13.30
N GLN A 714 -13.07 41.24 13.51
CA GLN A 714 -12.11 41.22 14.62
C GLN A 714 -12.86 41.47 15.93
N LEU A 715 -13.07 40.42 16.71
CA LEU A 715 -13.44 40.55 18.12
C LEU A 715 -12.20 41.03 18.87
N SER A 716 -12.31 42.20 19.52
CA SER A 716 -11.25 42.88 20.26
C SER A 716 -10.48 41.90 21.18
N GLY A 717 -9.26 41.52 20.79
CA GLY A 717 -8.36 40.66 21.59
C GLY A 717 -8.18 39.21 21.13
N GLN A 718 -8.86 38.74 20.06
CA GLN A 718 -8.60 37.42 19.45
C GLN A 718 -7.86 37.58 18.11
N GLY A 719 -6.79 36.80 17.92
CA GLY A 719 -5.93 36.82 16.72
C GLY A 719 -6.62 36.45 15.40
N ASP A 720 -5.84 36.39 14.33
CA ASP A 720 -6.22 36.26 12.91
C ASP A 720 -6.79 34.87 12.50
N TYR A 721 -7.61 34.26 13.36
CA TYR A 721 -8.15 32.91 13.15
C TYR A 721 -9.14 32.83 11.98
N GLY A 722 -9.88 33.92 11.74
CA GLY A 722 -10.81 34.00 10.63
C GLY A 722 -10.14 34.10 9.27
N GLY A 723 -8.97 34.77 9.20
CA GLY A 723 -8.15 34.81 7.99
C GLY A 723 -7.65 33.43 7.57
N GLU A 724 -7.28 32.59 8.54
CA GLU A 724 -6.83 31.20 8.32
C GLU A 724 -7.93 30.33 7.69
N VAL A 725 -9.19 30.47 8.18
CA VAL A 725 -10.36 29.78 7.60
C VAL A 725 -10.58 30.21 6.15
N ILE A 726 -10.55 31.52 5.89
CA ILE A 726 -10.77 32.07 4.54
C ILE A 726 -9.68 31.58 3.57
N GLN A 727 -8.41 31.58 3.98
CA GLN A 727 -7.32 31.08 3.14
C GLN A 727 -7.48 29.59 2.83
N THR A 728 -7.89 28.79 3.82
CA THR A 728 -8.13 27.35 3.66
C THR A 728 -9.30 27.09 2.71
N LEU A 729 -10.42 27.81 2.88
CA LEU A 729 -11.56 27.74 1.97
C LEU A 729 -11.16 28.08 0.54
N LEU A 730 -10.48 29.23 0.35
CA LEU A 730 -10.06 29.68 -0.99
C LEU A 730 -9.10 28.69 -1.66
N LYS A 731 -8.16 28.11 -0.89
CA LYS A 731 -7.24 27.09 -1.40
C LYS A 731 -8.01 25.84 -1.85
N ARG A 732 -8.92 25.32 -1.02
CA ARG A 732 -9.70 24.11 -1.34
C ARG A 732 -10.71 24.34 -2.47
N MET A 733 -11.31 25.52 -2.56
CA MET A 733 -12.17 25.92 -3.69
C MET A 733 -11.42 25.85 -5.03
N GLU A 734 -10.11 26.12 -5.02
CA GLU A 734 -9.24 26.00 -6.19
C GLU A 734 -8.83 24.54 -6.45
N ASP A 735 -8.19 23.90 -5.47
CA ASP A 735 -7.59 22.55 -5.60
C ASP A 735 -8.64 21.46 -5.86
N GLN A 736 -9.84 21.62 -5.30
CA GLN A 736 -10.95 20.66 -5.38
C GLN A 736 -12.12 21.20 -6.19
N ARG A 737 -11.84 22.08 -7.17
CA ARG A 737 -12.84 22.73 -8.01
C ARG A 737 -13.88 21.76 -8.55
N GLY A 738 -15.15 22.00 -8.24
CA GLY A 738 -16.30 21.22 -8.69
C GLY A 738 -16.41 19.79 -8.14
N GLN A 739 -15.60 19.42 -7.14
CA GLN A 739 -15.89 18.26 -6.28
C GLN A 739 -16.87 18.63 -5.17
N PHE A 740 -16.92 19.90 -4.78
CA PHE A 740 -17.89 20.47 -3.86
C PHE A 740 -18.13 21.93 -4.22
N PHE A 741 -19.20 22.52 -3.67
CA PHE A 741 -19.43 23.97 -3.74
C PHE A 741 -19.51 24.57 -2.34
N VAL A 742 -19.32 25.88 -2.27
CA VAL A 742 -19.33 26.65 -1.02
C VAL A 742 -20.42 27.68 -1.16
N PHE A 743 -21.39 27.64 -0.26
CA PHE A 743 -22.46 28.62 -0.15
C PHE A 743 -22.27 29.41 1.13
N VAL A 744 -22.23 30.73 1.03
CA VAL A 744 -22.06 31.61 2.19
C VAL A 744 -23.31 32.46 2.38
N ALA A 745 -23.84 32.54 3.59
CA ALA A 745 -25.05 33.30 3.90
C ALA A 745 -24.79 34.41 4.92
N GLY A 746 -25.55 35.50 4.83
CA GLY A 746 -25.51 36.58 5.81
C GLY A 746 -26.36 37.80 5.46
N TYR A 747 -26.31 38.81 6.33
CA TYR A 747 -26.96 40.09 6.11
C TYR A 747 -26.26 40.88 4.99
N THR A 748 -27.02 41.69 4.25
CA THR A 748 -26.53 42.41 3.07
C THR A 748 -25.31 43.30 3.38
N GLU A 749 -25.40 44.22 4.35
CA GLU A 749 -24.32 45.16 4.66
C GLU A 749 -23.03 44.46 5.16
N PRO A 750 -23.06 43.54 6.16
CA PRO A 750 -21.87 42.82 6.60
C PRO A 750 -21.23 41.91 5.55
N MET A 751 -22.04 41.30 4.67
CA MET A 751 -21.51 40.42 3.63
C MET A 751 -20.77 41.16 2.53
N GLU A 752 -21.15 42.41 2.23
CA GLU A 752 -20.37 43.25 1.32
C GLU A 752 -18.95 43.52 1.85
N VAL A 753 -18.82 43.71 3.17
CA VAL A 753 -17.51 43.86 3.84
C VAL A 753 -16.73 42.55 3.77
N PHE A 754 -17.39 41.42 4.02
CA PHE A 754 -16.80 40.09 3.89
C PHE A 754 -16.20 39.83 2.50
N LEU A 755 -16.96 40.10 1.43
CA LEU A 755 -16.49 39.88 0.06
C LEU A 755 -15.33 40.81 -0.32
N LYS A 756 -15.28 42.02 0.23
CA LYS A 756 -14.19 42.99 0.02
C LYS A 756 -12.95 42.71 0.88
N SER A 757 -13.05 41.83 1.89
CA SER A 757 -11.94 41.52 2.81
C SER A 757 -10.77 40.81 2.14
N ASN A 758 -11.03 40.03 1.08
CA ASN A 758 -10.01 39.33 0.32
C ASN A 758 -10.38 39.30 -1.18
N PRO A 759 -9.51 39.78 -2.08
CA PRO A 759 -9.76 39.76 -3.53
C PRO A 759 -10.14 38.37 -4.08
N GLY A 760 -9.63 37.30 -3.47
CA GLY A 760 -9.92 35.92 -3.86
C GLY A 760 -11.34 35.45 -3.56
N LEU A 761 -12.07 36.11 -2.65
CA LEU A 761 -13.49 35.83 -2.41
C LEU A 761 -14.33 36.40 -3.55
N ASN A 762 -14.09 37.64 -3.94
CA ASN A 762 -14.85 38.31 -4.99
C ASN A 762 -14.67 37.68 -6.38
N SER A 763 -13.52 37.02 -6.63
CA SER A 763 -13.27 36.33 -7.90
C SER A 763 -13.88 34.91 -7.96
N ARG A 764 -14.05 34.23 -6.83
CA ARG A 764 -14.52 32.83 -6.76
C ARG A 764 -16.00 32.70 -6.41
N PHE A 765 -16.57 33.68 -5.72
CA PHE A 765 -18.01 33.82 -5.52
C PHE A 765 -18.61 34.67 -6.64
N ASP A 766 -18.84 34.04 -7.79
CA ASP A 766 -19.32 34.70 -9.00
C ASP A 766 -20.85 34.92 -9.04
N ARG A 767 -21.58 34.44 -8.03
CA ARG A 767 -23.05 34.55 -7.92
C ARG A 767 -23.52 35.05 -6.57
N ILE A 768 -24.51 35.94 -6.61
CA ILE A 768 -25.13 36.56 -5.43
C ILE A 768 -26.65 36.44 -5.55
N LEU A 769 -27.27 35.65 -4.69
CA LEU A 769 -28.72 35.50 -4.57
C LEU A 769 -29.23 36.41 -3.45
N LYS A 770 -30.12 37.36 -3.79
CA LYS A 770 -30.72 38.29 -2.83
C LYS A 770 -32.13 37.84 -2.42
N PHE A 771 -32.31 37.64 -1.12
CA PHE A 771 -33.55 37.26 -0.46
C PHE A 771 -34.19 38.49 0.16
N GLU A 772 -35.25 38.98 -0.46
CA GLU A 772 -36.05 40.09 0.04
C GLU A 772 -36.94 39.63 1.22
N ASP A 773 -37.34 40.59 2.07
CA ASP A 773 -38.28 40.30 3.16
C ASP A 773 -39.65 39.94 2.60
N TYR A 774 -40.32 38.99 3.24
CA TYR A 774 -41.69 38.65 2.90
C TYR A 774 -42.64 39.80 3.22
N ASN A 775 -43.59 40.04 2.31
CA ASN A 775 -44.70 40.97 2.57
C ASN A 775 -45.72 40.36 3.54
N ALA A 776 -46.66 41.18 4.03
CA ALA A 776 -47.65 40.74 5.01
C ALA A 776 -48.53 39.57 4.51
N GLN A 777 -48.89 39.56 3.23
CA GLN A 777 -49.64 38.47 2.62
C GLN A 777 -48.83 37.17 2.55
N GLU A 778 -47.56 37.24 2.14
CA GLU A 778 -46.64 36.09 2.10
C GLU A 778 -46.40 35.52 3.51
N LEU A 779 -46.21 36.38 4.52
CA LEU A 779 -46.08 35.97 5.92
C LEU A 779 -47.35 35.27 6.42
N MET A 780 -48.52 35.74 5.99
CA MET A 780 -49.80 35.12 6.31
C MET A 780 -49.95 33.74 5.67
N GLU A 781 -49.57 33.59 4.40
CA GLU A 781 -49.56 32.30 3.71
C GLU A 781 -48.61 31.32 4.41
N ILE A 782 -47.44 31.78 4.85
CA ILE A 782 -46.49 30.97 5.64
C ILE A 782 -47.13 30.54 6.97
N ALA A 783 -47.81 31.45 7.68
CA ALA A 783 -48.49 31.12 8.94
C ALA A 783 -49.59 30.07 8.74
N ILE A 784 -50.43 30.25 7.71
CA ILE A 784 -51.49 29.30 7.36
C ILE A 784 -50.90 27.93 7.05
N LYS A 785 -49.81 27.87 6.26
CA LYS A 785 -49.12 26.62 5.95
C LYS A 785 -48.62 25.93 7.24
N MET A 786 -47.99 26.68 8.16
CA MET A 786 -47.51 26.12 9.43
C MET A 786 -48.63 25.60 10.34
N PHE A 787 -49.80 26.25 10.34
CA PHE A 787 -50.97 25.74 11.06
C PHE A 787 -51.50 24.46 10.42
N HIS A 788 -51.65 24.45 9.09
CA HIS A 788 -52.11 23.29 8.34
C HIS A 788 -51.19 22.07 8.51
N ASP A 789 -49.86 22.26 8.47
CA ASP A 789 -48.87 21.20 8.70
C ASP A 789 -48.98 20.60 10.11
N GLN A 790 -49.44 21.37 11.09
CA GLN A 790 -49.74 20.92 12.45
C GLN A 790 -51.20 20.51 12.66
N GLN A 791 -51.97 20.37 11.58
CA GLN A 791 -53.40 20.01 11.57
C GLN A 791 -54.32 21.02 12.28
N PHE A 792 -53.89 22.27 12.48
CA PHE A 792 -54.71 23.34 13.01
C PHE A 792 -55.42 24.14 11.92
N ILE A 793 -56.63 24.61 12.22
CA ILE A 793 -57.46 25.44 11.36
C ILE A 793 -57.65 26.81 12.03
N LEU A 794 -57.25 27.87 11.32
CA LEU A 794 -57.38 29.25 11.79
C LEU A 794 -58.76 29.81 11.41
N HIS A 795 -59.58 30.18 12.39
CA HIS A 795 -60.91 30.73 12.17
C HIS A 795 -60.85 32.14 11.55
N ASP A 796 -61.87 32.56 10.78
CA ASP A 796 -61.83 33.78 9.96
C ASP A 796 -61.56 35.07 10.77
N GLU A 797 -62.11 35.20 11.99
CA GLU A 797 -61.86 36.34 12.87
C GLU A 797 -60.41 36.39 13.37
N ALA A 798 -59.85 35.23 13.75
CA ALA A 798 -58.45 35.09 14.15
C ALA A 798 -57.51 35.36 12.97
N ARG A 799 -57.91 34.91 11.77
CA ARG A 799 -57.21 35.14 10.51
C ARG A 799 -57.09 36.63 10.19
N GLY A 800 -58.18 37.39 10.33
CA GLY A 800 -58.20 38.84 10.13
C GLY A 800 -57.33 39.59 11.14
N HIS A 801 -57.41 39.21 12.42
CA HIS A 801 -56.57 39.82 13.46
C HIS A 801 -55.08 39.56 13.24
N LEU A 802 -54.71 38.33 12.87
CA LEU A 802 -53.34 37.96 12.56
C LEU A 802 -52.80 38.76 11.37
N LEU A 803 -53.56 38.88 10.27
CA LEU A 803 -53.15 39.64 9.10
C LEU A 803 -52.89 41.13 9.44
N ASN A 804 -53.79 41.76 10.20
CA ASN A 804 -53.59 43.15 10.65
C ASN A 804 -52.32 43.32 11.48
N TYR A 805 -52.02 42.35 12.35
CA TYR A 805 -50.80 42.36 13.14
C TYR A 805 -49.54 42.18 12.27
N LEU A 806 -49.60 41.32 11.25
CA LEU A 806 -48.52 41.14 10.28
C LEU A 806 -48.29 42.38 9.41
N GLU A 807 -49.35 43.06 8.98
CA GLU A 807 -49.25 44.35 8.27
C GLU A 807 -48.61 45.43 9.14
N TYR A 808 -49.02 45.52 10.41
CA TYR A 808 -48.36 46.41 11.37
C TYR A 808 -46.87 46.10 11.47
N MET A 809 -46.52 44.82 11.70
CA MET A 809 -45.14 44.37 11.86
C MET A 809 -44.28 44.64 10.62
N PHE A 810 -44.82 44.44 9.43
CA PHE A 810 -44.14 44.73 8.17
C PHE A 810 -43.89 46.23 7.98
N ASN A 811 -44.88 47.08 8.33
CA ASN A 811 -44.75 48.54 8.21
C ASN A 811 -43.82 49.15 9.27
N THR A 812 -43.69 48.51 10.44
CA THR A 812 -42.78 48.94 11.51
C THR A 812 -41.47 48.16 11.54
N LYS A 813 -41.13 47.44 10.46
CA LYS A 813 -39.96 46.56 10.43
C LYS A 813 -38.66 47.35 10.55
N ASP A 814 -37.70 46.77 11.28
CA ASP A 814 -36.34 47.26 11.34
C ASP A 814 -35.44 46.54 10.31
N LYS A 815 -34.13 46.85 10.34
CA LYS A 815 -33.14 46.20 9.47
C LYS A 815 -32.90 44.71 9.79
N PHE A 816 -33.44 44.17 10.88
CA PHE A 816 -33.21 42.81 11.36
C PHE A 816 -34.50 41.98 11.39
N PHE A 817 -35.44 42.32 10.51
CA PHE A 817 -36.76 41.69 10.43
C PHE A 817 -36.68 40.15 10.32
N GLY A 818 -37.27 39.43 11.29
CA GLY A 818 -37.11 37.98 11.43
C GLY A 818 -37.95 37.10 10.50
N ASN A 819 -38.80 37.68 9.65
CA ASN A 819 -39.55 36.97 8.59
C ASN A 819 -40.22 35.66 9.09
N ALA A 820 -40.08 34.55 8.36
CA ALA A 820 -40.70 33.26 8.72
C ALA A 820 -40.23 32.70 10.07
N ARG A 821 -39.07 33.13 10.59
CA ARG A 821 -38.61 32.76 11.94
C ARG A 821 -39.51 33.40 12.99
N THR A 822 -39.88 34.67 12.81
CA THR A 822 -40.84 35.37 13.67
C THR A 822 -42.22 34.71 13.59
N ILE A 823 -42.68 34.35 12.39
CA ILE A 823 -43.96 33.65 12.19
C ILE A 823 -43.97 32.31 12.91
N ARG A 824 -42.88 31.54 12.86
CA ARG A 824 -42.77 30.27 13.59
C ARG A 824 -42.94 30.46 15.10
N THR A 825 -42.24 31.45 15.68
CA THR A 825 -42.37 31.76 17.11
C THR A 825 -43.81 32.15 17.44
N MET A 826 -44.43 32.98 16.61
CA MET A 826 -45.81 33.43 16.80
C MET A 826 -46.81 32.27 16.71
N VAL A 827 -46.68 31.37 15.72
CA VAL A 827 -47.49 30.17 15.59
C VAL A 827 -47.37 29.29 16.85
N GLN A 828 -46.15 29.11 17.37
CA GLN A 828 -45.93 28.36 18.61
C GLN A 828 -46.59 29.01 19.82
N GLU A 829 -46.55 30.34 19.93
CA GLU A 829 -47.23 31.09 21.00
C GLU A 829 -48.75 30.96 20.89
N ILE A 830 -49.32 31.08 19.69
CA ILE A 830 -50.75 30.92 19.44
C ILE A 830 -51.21 29.49 19.79
N VAL A 831 -50.47 28.46 19.36
CA VAL A 831 -50.77 27.07 19.71
C VAL A 831 -50.63 26.82 21.21
N ARG A 832 -49.64 27.44 21.87
CA ARG A 832 -49.51 27.37 23.33
C ARG A 832 -50.71 28.00 24.04
N ASN A 833 -51.18 29.16 23.58
CA ASN A 833 -52.35 29.83 24.14
C ASN A 833 -53.62 28.99 23.95
N GLN A 834 -53.74 28.34 22.79
CA GLN A 834 -54.81 27.39 22.52
C GLN A 834 -54.78 26.18 23.46
N ASN A 835 -53.60 25.60 23.72
CA ASN A 835 -53.45 24.51 24.69
C ASN A 835 -53.85 24.94 26.11
N ILE A 836 -53.47 26.15 26.53
CA ILE A 836 -53.86 26.72 27.82
C ILE A 836 -55.39 26.88 27.89
N ARG A 837 -56.02 27.43 26.85
CA ARG A 837 -57.49 27.54 26.76
C ARG A 837 -58.15 26.17 26.90
N LEU A 838 -57.69 25.16 26.14
CA LEU A 838 -58.27 23.81 26.20
C LEU A 838 -58.09 23.17 27.58
N SER A 839 -56.95 23.37 28.24
CA SER A 839 -56.68 22.82 29.59
C SER A 839 -57.61 23.33 30.69
N GLN A 840 -58.28 24.47 30.46
CA GLN A 840 -59.18 25.10 31.42
C GLN A 840 -60.65 24.66 31.25
N LEU A 841 -60.95 23.82 30.25
CA LEU A 841 -62.29 23.33 29.99
C LEU A 841 -62.72 22.25 30.99
N SER A 842 -64.00 22.27 31.39
CA SER A 842 -64.60 21.19 32.17
C SER A 842 -64.79 19.93 31.32
N ALA A 843 -64.96 18.76 31.98
CA ALA A 843 -65.11 17.47 31.28
C ALA A 843 -66.29 17.46 30.27
N THR A 844 -67.36 18.21 30.54
CA THR A 844 -68.51 18.38 29.64
C THR A 844 -68.25 19.29 28.45
N GLU A 845 -67.38 20.29 28.58
CA GLU A 845 -67.02 21.21 27.49
C GLU A 845 -65.96 20.60 26.57
N TRP A 846 -65.12 19.71 27.10
CA TRP A 846 -64.06 19.03 26.36
C TRP A 846 -64.55 18.13 25.21
N GLU A 847 -65.74 17.54 25.34
CA GLU A 847 -66.31 16.64 24.31
C GLU A 847 -66.91 17.39 23.10
N GLY A 848 -67.27 18.67 23.25
CA GLY A 848 -67.97 19.46 22.23
C GLY A 848 -67.11 20.47 21.45
N VAL A 849 -65.82 20.60 21.78
CA VAL A 849 -64.93 21.61 21.19
C VAL A 849 -64.00 20.99 20.15
N ASP A 850 -63.86 21.66 19.00
CA ASP A 850 -62.86 21.31 18.00
C ASP A 850 -61.45 21.65 18.52
N LYS A 851 -60.71 20.60 18.87
CA LYS A 851 -59.36 20.65 19.46
C LYS A 851 -58.31 21.16 18.49
N ASN A 852 -58.63 21.22 17.20
CA ASN A 852 -57.74 21.68 16.14
C ASN A 852 -58.06 23.11 15.69
N SER A 853 -59.04 23.77 16.31
CA SER A 853 -59.44 25.13 15.96
C SER A 853 -58.66 26.20 16.76
N ILE A 854 -58.16 27.22 16.04
CA ILE A 854 -57.55 28.42 16.62
C ILE A 854 -58.54 29.58 16.46
N ILE A 855 -58.93 30.17 17.59
CA ILE A 855 -59.92 31.25 17.65
C ILE A 855 -59.25 32.57 18.04
N LEU A 856 -59.99 33.68 17.92
CA LEU A 856 -59.48 35.02 18.23
C LEU A 856 -58.89 35.11 19.64
N ASP A 857 -59.46 34.37 20.58
CA ASP A 857 -59.02 34.36 21.97
C ASP A 857 -57.58 33.84 22.17
N ASP A 858 -57.09 33.01 21.25
CA ASP A 858 -55.73 32.45 21.30
C ASP A 858 -54.67 33.49 20.87
N LEU A 859 -55.08 34.58 20.21
CA LEU A 859 -54.21 35.64 19.67
C LEU A 859 -54.17 36.92 20.55
N LYS A 860 -54.79 36.92 21.73
CA LYS A 860 -54.97 38.12 22.58
C LYS A 860 -53.69 38.87 22.95
N ASP A 861 -52.54 38.19 22.96
CA ASP A 861 -51.25 38.79 23.33
C ASP A 861 -50.57 39.55 22.18
N LEU A 862 -51.06 39.36 20.95
CA LEU A 862 -50.52 39.94 19.71
C LEU A 862 -51.20 41.28 19.39
N ILE A 863 -50.88 42.31 20.18
CA ILE A 863 -51.44 43.66 20.02
C ILE A 863 -50.35 44.63 19.53
N PRO A 864 -50.61 45.48 18.51
CA PRO A 864 -49.71 46.55 18.10
C PRO A 864 -49.36 47.50 19.27
N GLU A 865 -48.11 47.99 19.35
CA GLU A 865 -47.67 48.85 20.47
C GLU A 865 -48.51 50.12 20.65
N ASN A 866 -49.10 50.64 19.56
CA ASN A 866 -50.02 51.78 19.61
C ASN A 866 -51.29 51.51 20.44
N ASP A 867 -51.72 50.25 20.58
CA ASP A 867 -52.87 49.87 21.41
C ASP A 867 -52.46 49.35 22.81
N ARG A 868 -51.22 48.91 23.02
CA ARG A 868 -50.70 48.59 24.38
C ARG A 868 -50.75 49.79 25.32
N ARG A 869 -50.57 51.02 24.83
CA ARG A 869 -50.70 52.25 25.64
C ARG A 869 -52.12 52.47 26.18
N LYS A 870 -53.18 51.97 25.52
CA LYS A 870 -54.55 52.05 26.03
C LYS A 870 -54.84 51.06 27.16
N MET A 871 -54.04 50.01 27.30
CA MET A 871 -54.23 48.96 28.32
C MET A 871 -53.70 49.35 29.71
N PHE A 872 -52.83 50.37 29.80
CA PHE A 872 -52.29 50.90 31.05
C PHE A 872 -53.12 52.05 31.66
N ASP A 873 -54.15 52.54 30.98
CA ASP A 873 -55.12 53.48 31.54
C ASP A 873 -56.25 52.72 32.27
N ARG A 874 -55.93 52.17 33.45
CA ARG A 874 -56.96 51.81 34.43
C ARG A 874 -57.21 53.01 35.36
N PRO A 875 -58.48 53.39 35.64
CA PRO A 875 -58.77 54.45 36.61
C PRO A 875 -58.24 54.02 37.98
N ARG A 876 -57.35 54.83 38.57
CA ARG A 876 -56.83 54.59 39.92
C ARG A 876 -57.97 54.71 40.93
N LEU A 877 -58.28 53.62 41.61
CA LEU A 877 -59.18 53.60 42.77
C LEU A 877 -58.49 54.26 43.98
N GLY A 878 -58.90 55.49 44.33
CA GLY A 878 -58.77 56.17 45.64
C GLY A 878 -57.35 56.44 46.18
N PHE A 879 -57.01 57.49 46.93
CA PHE A 879 -57.73 58.58 47.58
C PHE A 879 -56.77 59.78 47.64
N ARG A 880 -57.23 60.97 47.22
CA ARG A 880 -56.80 62.22 47.87
C ARG A 880 -58.05 63.08 48.07
N LYS A 881 -58.46 63.17 49.34
CA LYS A 881 -59.29 64.25 49.84
C LYS A 881 -58.39 65.48 50.03
N ASN A 882 -58.87 66.60 49.51
CA ASN A 882 -58.43 68.00 49.64
C ASN A 882 -57.03 68.35 49.13
#